data_AF-A0A970WF52-F1
#
_entry.id   AF-A0A970WF52-F1
#
_cell.length_a   1.000
_cell.length_b   1.000
_cell.length_c   1.000
_cell.angle_alpha   90.00
_cell.angle_beta   90.00
_cell.angle_gamma   90.00
#
_symmetry.space_group_name_H-M   'P 1'
#
loop_
_entity.id
_entity.type
_entity.pdbx_description
1 polymer ?
#
loop_
_entity_poly.entity_id
_entity_poly.type
_entity_poly.pdbx_seq_one_letter_code
_entity_poly.pdbx_strand_id
1 'polypeptide(L)'
;MSMQDISKSALRHLEKNCLMRNKSGGYSENAEGLFRRVSSAAAAADARYDSDADTEKTSAEFFELLTSLRFLPGSLTLLNAGRTDGQLASCFVLPVEDSMESIFDAVKNAAIIYKSGGNIGFSFSSLRKSGSEVHGSHGAAGGPIGFMSVFGAAAQAVKQENKPHGENLAVLRIDHPDIEKFIRCHEEVDGLQNFHTAVIITDEFLKAAENSEKFKLTDPNTGKASKRLKASELFVRLVDVMRRTGAPTVLFESAMHGEEAVAPCGEQPLMAYEASNIGSINLAKMLKREDELFVIDYDKLRETITTAVHFLDNIIDVNSYPFEKISHVTRQTRKIGLGVMGFADMLWQLGIPYNSDDAAELASSLMAFINAESHAASFDLAEKRGAYPTYLENAENNPLAMRNKIVTAIAPESVLSDICECAEGIEPRKSVLQNGKLHPLLVECLIAAKVYSSALEQLITDAGTLADIDSVPQDIKEVFVCADTASPISQLKLEAAFQKNTDGAVSKTIVFDANASAVDIADIFLRSHDTGCMMFKAKCLDTVDAPVQKNTRRLAQVTEIPRTALEVASSTTERFRSPCGTMTVTVSYDRLGVCEVYTHGCENCGCTAYLKATQRLADLALRSGVPPENVCTQLRGIKCEVAMSSPAMRGVSCPDAIASVIDRAAALSRTMQDEYVEPDPEETTTLAAPEEEIPLTEDISAEELEAEAAIEAQETAAENISEHENQEAPEEALAEESAAEVEYPLPDEQPESAEPAEELPQNDEPLDDEKNSPFKAITSEEIAEHLAAVEDDDEHSHKAQPALPAANSLKPILVTMTDEKNADAPQTLRRILTYNEDVSDSVFEDAPLFGDLPDGIDDGDDGGQKAEHEVVAPQVLAPMTDFDDEQDDAEIEISELLENNFFESTDSAKLAQSIFESFAAIDSLDDETDESDELLLGNELSLDFGIDDEKPEEQQLDAPSDVENTDAPADVEGAKPDAEPAKDDSEAKEAAPNDRICAVCGSEADIVGNKIVCPVCGFTRTPL
;
A
#
# COMPACT_ATOMS: atom_id res chain seq x y z
N MET A 1 -1.22 30.85 -10.29
CA MET A 1 -0.26 30.07 -11.12
C MET A 1 -0.92 29.78 -12.45
N SER A 2 -0.16 29.80 -13.54
CA SER A 2 -0.70 29.45 -14.86
C SER A 2 -0.33 28.00 -15.19
N MET A 3 -1.03 27.36 -16.13
CA MET A 3 -0.65 26.03 -16.68
C MET A 3 0.84 25.93 -17.11
N GLN A 4 1.54 27.05 -17.29
CA GLN A 4 2.97 27.13 -17.61
C GLN A 4 3.88 26.71 -16.46
N ASP A 5 3.36 26.64 -15.23
CA ASP A 5 4.14 26.31 -14.03
C ASP A 5 4.19 24.78 -13.76
N ILE A 6 3.43 23.97 -14.52
CA ILE A 6 3.49 22.51 -14.46
C ILE A 6 4.70 22.04 -15.26
N SER A 7 5.51 21.17 -14.67
CA SER A 7 6.75 20.72 -15.30
C SER A 7 6.49 19.87 -16.55
N LYS A 8 7.50 19.78 -17.43
CA LYS A 8 7.46 18.88 -18.59
C LYS A 8 7.37 17.41 -18.19
N SER A 9 7.94 17.03 -17.04
CA SER A 9 7.88 15.66 -16.52
C SER A 9 6.47 15.30 -16.10
N ALA A 10 5.84 16.17 -15.30
CA ALA A 10 4.45 16.04 -14.86
C ALA A 10 3.49 16.04 -16.04
N LEU A 11 3.67 16.92 -17.03
CA LEU A 11 2.86 16.92 -18.25
C LEU A 11 2.97 15.59 -19.02
N ARG A 12 4.18 15.04 -19.17
CA ARG A 12 4.37 13.71 -19.80
C ARG A 12 3.73 12.60 -19.00
N HIS A 13 3.77 12.67 -17.66
CA HIS A 13 3.08 11.71 -16.80
C HIS A 13 1.56 11.76 -17.04
N LEU A 14 0.97 12.96 -16.99
CA LEU A 14 -0.45 13.17 -17.27
C LEU A 14 -0.82 12.71 -18.68
N GLU A 15 -0.01 13.03 -19.70
CA GLU A 15 -0.18 12.59 -21.08
C GLU A 15 -0.24 11.07 -21.20
N LYS A 16 0.76 10.39 -20.63
CA LYS A 16 0.88 8.94 -20.74
C LYS A 16 -0.27 8.23 -20.02
N ASN A 17 -0.64 8.71 -18.83
CA ASN A 17 -1.45 7.94 -17.89
C ASN A 17 -2.89 8.46 -17.75
N CYS A 18 -3.13 9.78 -17.81
CA CYS A 18 -4.40 10.38 -17.39
C CYS A 18 -5.25 10.93 -18.54
N LEU A 19 -4.65 11.39 -19.65
CA LEU A 19 -5.41 12.00 -20.75
C LEU A 19 -6.31 10.99 -21.48
N MET A 20 -7.52 11.42 -21.83
CA MET A 20 -8.43 10.68 -22.68
C MET A 20 -7.83 10.50 -24.09
N ARG A 21 -8.07 9.33 -24.67
CA ARG A 21 -7.71 9.01 -26.05
C ARG A 21 -8.95 8.93 -26.92
N ASN A 22 -8.84 9.42 -28.14
CA ASN A 22 -9.86 9.27 -29.17
C ASN A 22 -9.79 7.86 -29.80
N LYS A 23 -10.77 7.53 -30.66
CA LYS A 23 -10.85 6.24 -31.35
C LYS A 23 -9.65 5.94 -32.26
N SER A 24 -8.92 6.98 -32.70
CA SER A 24 -7.70 6.87 -33.49
C SER A 24 -6.43 6.70 -32.64
N GLY A 25 -6.55 6.63 -31.31
CA GLY A 25 -5.42 6.42 -30.39
C GLY A 25 -4.65 7.69 -29.99
N GLY A 26 -4.97 8.85 -30.58
CA GLY A 26 -4.41 10.14 -30.19
C GLY A 26 -5.13 10.75 -28.97
N TYR A 27 -4.52 11.74 -28.32
CA TYR A 27 -5.14 12.41 -27.18
C TYR A 27 -6.33 13.28 -27.59
N SER A 28 -7.47 13.14 -26.91
CA SER A 28 -8.68 13.95 -27.13
C SER A 28 -8.77 15.16 -26.22
N GLU A 29 -7.92 15.23 -25.20
CA GLU A 29 -7.79 16.36 -24.29
C GLU A 29 -6.31 16.65 -24.04
N ASN A 30 -6.00 17.85 -23.56
CA ASN A 30 -4.70 18.21 -22.99
C ASN A 30 -4.80 18.26 -21.46
N ALA A 31 -3.71 18.57 -20.76
CA ALA A 31 -3.71 18.65 -19.30
C ALA A 31 -4.69 19.70 -18.73
N GLU A 32 -4.91 20.83 -19.42
CA GLU A 32 -5.94 21.79 -19.01
C GLU A 32 -7.34 21.19 -19.12
N GLY A 33 -7.63 20.51 -20.24
CA GLY A 33 -8.88 19.79 -20.47
C GLY A 33 -9.15 18.71 -19.43
N LEU A 34 -8.11 17.97 -19.03
CA LEU A 34 -8.15 17.00 -17.93
C LEU A 34 -8.64 17.66 -16.63
N PHE A 35 -7.99 18.74 -16.19
CA PHE A 35 -8.37 19.41 -14.95
C PHE A 35 -9.76 20.06 -15.03
N ARG A 36 -10.16 20.61 -16.19
CA ARG A 36 -11.53 21.14 -16.41
C ARG A 36 -12.58 20.05 -16.32
N ARG A 37 -12.29 18.87 -16.89
CA ARG A 37 -13.18 17.71 -16.82
C ARG A 37 -13.35 17.25 -15.36
N VAL A 38 -12.24 17.07 -14.63
CA VAL A 38 -12.25 16.61 -13.23
C VAL A 38 -13.02 17.59 -12.33
N SER A 39 -12.67 18.88 -12.40
CA SER A 39 -13.34 19.94 -11.62
C SER A 39 -14.83 20.05 -11.92
N SER A 40 -15.22 20.05 -13.19
CA SER A 40 -16.64 20.13 -13.58
C SER A 40 -17.42 18.89 -13.16
N ALA A 41 -16.82 17.70 -13.26
CA ALA A 41 -17.46 16.47 -12.81
C ALA A 41 -17.70 16.46 -11.30
N ALA A 42 -16.73 16.91 -10.49
CA ALA A 42 -16.88 17.03 -9.04
C ALA A 42 -17.92 18.09 -8.67
N ALA A 43 -17.88 19.29 -9.27
CA ALA A 43 -18.80 20.38 -8.97
C ALA A 43 -20.28 20.05 -9.27
N ALA A 44 -20.53 19.16 -10.24
CA ALA A 44 -21.89 18.73 -10.58
C ALA A 44 -22.65 18.04 -9.42
N ALA A 45 -21.96 17.59 -8.37
CA ALA A 45 -22.60 17.04 -7.17
C ALA A 45 -23.42 18.08 -6.41
N ASP A 46 -23.04 19.36 -6.45
CA ASP A 46 -23.68 20.43 -5.66
C ASP A 46 -25.15 20.60 -6.03
N ALA A 47 -25.49 20.44 -7.32
CA ALA A 47 -26.84 20.53 -7.86
C ALA A 47 -27.81 19.48 -7.27
N ARG A 48 -27.30 18.44 -6.61
CA ARG A 48 -28.12 17.41 -5.93
C ARG A 48 -28.64 17.89 -4.58
N TYR A 49 -27.99 18.86 -3.97
CA TYR A 49 -28.33 19.40 -2.65
C TYR A 49 -29.00 20.76 -2.75
N ASP A 50 -28.60 21.56 -3.74
CA ASP A 50 -29.22 22.84 -4.04
C ASP A 50 -29.37 22.98 -5.56
N SER A 51 -30.61 22.99 -6.06
CA SER A 51 -30.89 23.10 -7.49
C SER A 51 -30.46 24.44 -8.09
N ASP A 52 -30.28 25.47 -7.26
CA ASP A 52 -29.82 26.80 -7.66
C ASP A 52 -28.30 26.98 -7.41
N ALA A 53 -27.58 25.91 -7.04
CA ALA A 53 -26.14 25.94 -6.83
C ALA A 53 -25.38 26.42 -8.08
N ASP A 54 -24.46 27.37 -7.87
CA ASP A 54 -23.56 27.85 -8.92
C ASP A 54 -22.41 26.86 -9.17
N THR A 55 -22.74 25.76 -9.86
CA THR A 55 -21.76 24.71 -10.19
C THR A 55 -20.62 25.20 -11.09
N GLU A 56 -20.82 26.29 -11.85
CA GLU A 56 -19.76 26.87 -12.66
C GLU A 56 -18.72 27.55 -11.78
N LYS A 57 -19.16 28.27 -10.75
CA LYS A 57 -18.27 28.85 -9.74
C LYS A 57 -17.52 27.78 -8.95
N THR A 58 -18.22 26.76 -8.43
CA THR A 58 -17.54 25.66 -7.72
C THR A 58 -16.52 24.96 -8.63
N SER A 59 -16.88 24.72 -9.90
CA SER A 59 -15.96 24.13 -10.89
C SER A 59 -14.73 25.01 -11.11
N ALA A 60 -14.88 26.34 -11.16
CA ALA A 60 -13.75 27.26 -11.29
C ALA A 60 -12.82 27.22 -10.06
N GLU A 61 -13.37 27.16 -8.85
CA GLU A 61 -12.60 27.03 -7.59
C GLU A 61 -11.82 25.71 -7.56
N PHE A 62 -12.47 24.59 -7.90
CA PHE A 62 -11.81 23.29 -8.02
C PHE A 62 -10.75 23.27 -9.12
N PHE A 63 -11.02 23.90 -10.26
CA PHE A 63 -10.05 24.00 -11.34
C PHE A 63 -8.80 24.78 -10.92
N GLU A 64 -8.95 25.88 -10.19
CA GLU A 64 -7.83 26.62 -9.62
C GLU A 64 -7.06 25.80 -8.58
N LEU A 65 -7.77 25.10 -7.69
CA LEU A 65 -7.18 24.20 -6.70
C LEU A 65 -6.24 23.16 -7.34
N LEU A 66 -6.70 22.51 -8.41
CA LEU A 66 -5.94 21.47 -9.13
C LEU A 66 -4.79 22.06 -9.97
N THR A 67 -5.05 23.13 -10.73
CA THR A 67 -4.05 23.71 -11.64
C THR A 67 -2.95 24.50 -10.91
N SER A 68 -3.21 24.96 -9.69
CA SER A 68 -2.19 25.53 -8.81
C SER A 68 -1.32 24.46 -8.13
N LEU A 69 -1.67 23.18 -8.29
CA LEU A 69 -1.03 22.03 -7.61
C LEU A 69 -1.01 22.20 -6.08
N ARG A 70 -1.96 22.97 -5.53
CA ARG A 70 -2.17 23.12 -4.08
C ARG A 70 -2.75 21.84 -3.48
N PHE A 71 -3.57 21.13 -4.26
CA PHE A 71 -4.15 19.84 -3.90
C PHE A 71 -4.33 18.99 -5.16
N LEU A 72 -4.16 17.68 -5.03
CA LEU A 72 -4.54 16.71 -6.06
C LEU A 72 -5.35 15.57 -5.42
N PRO A 73 -6.44 15.11 -6.07
CA PRO A 73 -7.14 13.91 -5.64
C PRO A 73 -6.39 12.66 -6.09
N GLY A 74 -6.75 11.52 -5.52
CA GLY A 74 -6.23 10.21 -5.90
C GLY A 74 -6.23 9.98 -7.41
N SER A 75 -5.24 9.22 -7.90
CA SER A 75 -4.96 9.05 -9.33
C SER A 75 -6.16 8.56 -10.15
N LEU A 76 -7.03 7.70 -9.60
CA LEU A 76 -8.25 7.25 -10.28
C LEU A 76 -9.28 8.37 -10.46
N THR A 77 -9.33 9.36 -9.57
CA THR A 77 -10.19 10.53 -9.77
C THR A 77 -9.70 11.37 -10.96
N LEU A 78 -8.38 11.62 -11.07
CA LEU A 78 -7.79 12.29 -12.23
C LEU A 78 -8.07 11.52 -13.53
N LEU A 79 -7.94 10.19 -13.46
CA LEU A 79 -8.15 9.31 -14.60
C LEU A 79 -9.62 9.26 -15.05
N ASN A 80 -10.56 9.02 -14.13
CA ASN A 80 -11.91 8.56 -14.48
C ASN A 80 -13.02 9.61 -14.31
N ALA A 81 -12.78 10.74 -13.63
CA ALA A 81 -13.84 11.73 -13.40
C ALA A 81 -14.44 12.25 -14.72
N GLY A 82 -15.76 12.28 -14.83
CA GLY A 82 -16.44 12.69 -16.06
C GLY A 82 -16.35 11.70 -17.24
N ARG A 83 -15.82 10.48 -17.02
CA ARG A 83 -15.87 9.37 -17.99
C ARG A 83 -17.10 8.48 -17.73
N THR A 84 -17.42 7.62 -18.71
CA THR A 84 -18.56 6.72 -18.63
C THR A 84 -18.42 5.60 -17.59
N ASP A 85 -17.20 5.11 -17.35
CA ASP A 85 -16.93 4.12 -16.29
C ASP A 85 -16.91 4.78 -14.90
N GLY A 86 -16.39 6.01 -14.80
CA GLY A 86 -16.68 6.97 -13.73
C GLY A 86 -16.34 6.52 -12.30
N GLN A 87 -15.56 5.47 -12.13
CA GLN A 87 -15.17 4.94 -10.81
C GLN A 87 -13.97 5.72 -10.28
N LEU A 88 -14.10 6.38 -9.13
CA LEU A 88 -13.16 7.42 -8.65
C LEU A 88 -12.39 7.06 -7.38
N ALA A 89 -12.86 6.05 -6.63
CA ALA A 89 -12.27 5.61 -5.37
C ALA A 89 -11.06 4.71 -5.61
N SER A 90 -9.93 5.02 -4.99
CA SER A 90 -8.67 4.29 -5.19
C SER A 90 -8.62 2.96 -4.43
N CYS A 91 -9.20 2.93 -3.23
CA CYS A 91 -9.02 1.84 -2.27
C CYS A 91 -10.37 1.28 -1.81
N PHE A 92 -10.42 -0.03 -1.58
CA PHE A 92 -11.61 -0.76 -1.14
C PHE A 92 -11.24 -1.79 -0.09
N VAL A 93 -12.21 -2.19 0.74
CA VAL A 93 -12.10 -3.41 1.57
C VAL A 93 -13.21 -4.38 1.21
N LEU A 94 -12.86 -5.66 1.01
CA LEU A 94 -13.81 -6.74 0.80
C LEU A 94 -13.68 -7.80 1.90
N PRO A 95 -14.79 -8.28 2.48
CA PRO A 95 -14.75 -9.35 3.46
C PRO A 95 -14.48 -10.70 2.78
N VAL A 96 -13.85 -11.61 3.53
CA VAL A 96 -13.62 -12.99 3.10
C VAL A 96 -14.12 -13.92 4.21
N GLU A 97 -15.37 -14.35 4.10
CA GLU A 97 -15.98 -15.26 5.09
C GLU A 97 -15.61 -16.73 4.79
N ASP A 98 -15.71 -17.60 5.80
CA ASP A 98 -15.29 -19.01 5.73
C ASP A 98 -16.29 -19.94 4.99
N SER A 99 -16.61 -19.58 3.74
CA SER A 99 -17.40 -20.39 2.81
C SER A 99 -16.89 -20.26 1.38
N MET A 100 -17.07 -21.30 0.55
CA MET A 100 -16.64 -21.26 -0.85
C MET A 100 -17.39 -20.19 -1.65
N GLU A 101 -18.67 -20.01 -1.35
CA GLU A 101 -19.52 -18.99 -1.96
C GLU A 101 -18.97 -17.59 -1.65
N SER A 102 -18.72 -17.27 -0.38
CA SER A 102 -18.19 -15.96 0.02
C SER A 102 -16.80 -15.70 -0.56
N ILE A 103 -15.91 -16.69 -0.49
CA ILE A 103 -14.54 -16.58 -1.04
C ILE A 103 -14.59 -16.27 -2.54
N PHE A 104 -15.37 -17.02 -3.33
CA PHE A 104 -15.41 -16.81 -4.78
C PHE A 104 -16.25 -15.60 -5.19
N ASP A 105 -17.23 -15.18 -4.39
CA ASP A 105 -17.91 -13.89 -4.56
C ASP A 105 -16.94 -12.73 -4.29
N ALA A 106 -16.08 -12.83 -3.28
CA ALA A 106 -15.02 -11.86 -3.03
C ALA A 106 -14.01 -11.81 -4.19
N VAL A 107 -13.56 -12.96 -4.72
CA VAL A 107 -12.69 -13.02 -5.92
C VAL A 107 -13.36 -12.37 -7.13
N LYS A 108 -14.64 -12.66 -7.38
CA LYS A 108 -15.42 -12.07 -8.47
C LYS A 108 -15.53 -10.54 -8.31
N ASN A 109 -15.89 -10.08 -7.12
CA ASN A 109 -16.02 -8.66 -6.83
C ASN A 109 -14.68 -7.94 -6.96
N ALA A 110 -13.59 -8.57 -6.50
CA ALA A 110 -12.24 -8.08 -6.66
C ALA A 110 -11.85 -7.93 -8.13
N ALA A 111 -12.12 -8.94 -8.97
CA ALA A 111 -11.86 -8.86 -10.40
C ALA A 111 -12.60 -7.69 -11.09
N ILE A 112 -13.81 -7.36 -10.64
CA ILE A 112 -14.57 -6.21 -11.15
C ILE A 112 -13.93 -4.88 -10.68
N ILE A 113 -13.43 -4.80 -9.45
CA ILE A 113 -12.74 -3.61 -8.93
C ILE A 113 -11.38 -3.40 -9.63
N TYR A 114 -10.60 -4.46 -9.85
CA TYR A 114 -9.35 -4.37 -10.61
C TYR A 114 -9.59 -3.85 -12.03
N LYS A 115 -10.73 -4.22 -12.64
CA LYS A 115 -11.15 -3.68 -13.95
C LYS A 115 -11.38 -2.16 -13.91
N SER A 116 -11.68 -1.56 -12.77
CA SER A 116 -11.72 -0.09 -12.63
C SER A 116 -10.36 0.54 -12.28
N GLY A 117 -9.38 -0.28 -11.85
CA GLY A 117 -8.06 0.16 -11.40
C GLY A 117 -7.95 0.34 -9.88
N GLY A 118 -8.94 -0.15 -9.11
CA GLY A 118 -8.95 -0.03 -7.66
C GLY A 118 -8.11 -1.10 -6.96
N ASN A 119 -7.54 -0.72 -5.81
CA ASN A 119 -6.75 -1.58 -4.93
C ASN A 119 -7.62 -2.09 -3.77
N ILE A 120 -7.33 -3.27 -3.23
CA ILE A 120 -8.24 -3.96 -2.29
C ILE A 120 -7.55 -4.53 -1.05
N GLY A 121 -8.03 -4.15 0.12
CA GLY A 121 -7.71 -4.80 1.39
C GLY A 121 -8.66 -5.98 1.67
N PHE A 122 -8.11 -7.07 2.18
CA PHE A 122 -8.85 -8.27 2.55
C PHE A 122 -8.45 -8.69 3.97
N SER A 123 -9.44 -8.92 4.84
CA SER A 123 -9.20 -9.64 6.08
C SER A 123 -9.38 -11.14 5.82
N PHE A 124 -8.30 -11.91 5.95
CA PHE A 124 -8.33 -13.38 5.83
C PHE A 124 -8.48 -14.07 7.20
N SER A 125 -8.61 -13.30 8.28
CA SER A 125 -8.63 -13.78 9.66
C SER A 125 -9.82 -14.70 9.99
N SER A 126 -10.91 -14.57 9.24
CA SER A 126 -12.12 -15.39 9.42
C SER A 126 -11.99 -16.79 8.83
N LEU A 127 -11.06 -17.01 7.89
CA LEU A 127 -10.90 -18.30 7.23
C LEU A 127 -10.33 -19.35 8.17
N ARG A 128 -10.86 -20.58 8.11
CA ARG A 128 -10.29 -21.69 8.89
C ARG A 128 -8.85 -21.99 8.48
N LYS A 129 -8.07 -22.53 9.42
CA LYS A 129 -6.68 -22.92 9.17
C LYS A 129 -6.54 -23.98 8.08
N SER A 130 -5.37 -23.99 7.45
CA SER A 130 -4.94 -25.03 6.53
C SER A 130 -4.97 -26.42 7.21
N GLY A 131 -5.42 -27.42 6.47
CA GLY A 131 -5.59 -28.78 6.99
C GLY A 131 -6.93 -29.05 7.70
N SER A 132 -7.73 -28.02 8.01
CA SER A 132 -9.03 -28.22 8.66
C SER A 132 -10.00 -29.04 7.80
N GLU A 133 -10.85 -29.82 8.45
CA GLU A 133 -11.86 -30.64 7.78
C GLU A 133 -12.93 -29.76 7.11
N VAL A 134 -13.35 -30.16 5.91
CA VAL A 134 -14.39 -29.48 5.14
C VAL A 134 -15.61 -30.39 5.04
N HIS A 135 -16.62 -30.16 5.86
CA HIS A 135 -17.85 -30.96 5.87
C HIS A 135 -18.45 -31.08 4.45
N GLY A 136 -18.72 -32.33 4.02
CA GLY A 136 -19.24 -32.64 2.68
C GLY A 136 -18.18 -32.97 1.64
N SER A 137 -16.89 -32.82 1.95
CA SER A 137 -15.77 -33.29 1.12
C SER A 137 -14.76 -34.03 1.99
N HIS A 138 -14.18 -35.14 1.53
CA HIS A 138 -13.10 -35.82 2.29
C HIS A 138 -11.74 -35.10 2.14
N GLY A 139 -11.78 -33.76 1.95
CA GLY A 139 -10.64 -32.92 1.64
C GLY A 139 -10.23 -32.02 2.82
N ALA A 140 -8.97 -31.62 2.81
CA ALA A 140 -8.40 -30.65 3.74
C ALA A 140 -8.51 -29.22 3.19
N ALA A 141 -8.80 -28.25 4.05
CA ALA A 141 -8.84 -26.83 3.69
C ALA A 141 -7.46 -26.30 3.29
N GLY A 142 -7.42 -25.41 2.29
CA GLY A 142 -6.18 -24.75 1.85
C GLY A 142 -5.67 -23.67 2.81
N GLY A 143 -6.52 -23.18 3.72
CA GLY A 143 -6.22 -22.08 4.64
C GLY A 143 -6.09 -20.71 3.96
N PRO A 144 -5.83 -19.64 4.74
CA PRO A 144 -5.71 -18.26 4.23
C PRO A 144 -4.74 -18.12 3.06
N ILE A 145 -3.52 -18.62 3.22
CA ILE A 145 -2.42 -18.45 2.25
C ILE A 145 -2.75 -19.18 0.93
N GLY A 146 -3.40 -20.34 0.98
CA GLY A 146 -3.82 -21.05 -0.22
C GLY A 146 -4.84 -20.26 -1.04
N PHE A 147 -5.77 -19.56 -0.39
CA PHE A 147 -6.73 -18.70 -1.08
C PHE A 147 -6.12 -17.38 -1.55
N MET A 148 -5.14 -16.81 -0.84
CA MET A 148 -4.41 -15.63 -1.32
C MET A 148 -3.85 -15.84 -2.74
N SER A 149 -3.32 -17.02 -3.05
CA SER A 149 -2.85 -17.34 -4.41
C SER A 149 -3.95 -17.28 -5.47
N VAL A 150 -5.21 -17.58 -5.12
CA VAL A 150 -6.37 -17.48 -6.03
C VAL A 150 -6.68 -16.01 -6.32
N PHE A 151 -6.71 -15.17 -5.28
CA PHE A 151 -6.88 -13.71 -5.45
C PHE A 151 -5.72 -13.10 -6.25
N GLY A 152 -4.50 -13.59 -6.03
CA GLY A 152 -3.29 -13.18 -6.75
C GLY A 152 -3.40 -13.47 -8.24
N ALA A 153 -3.78 -14.72 -8.58
CA ALA A 153 -4.03 -15.12 -9.97
C ALA A 153 -5.14 -14.30 -10.64
N ALA A 154 -6.22 -13.97 -9.91
CA ALA A 154 -7.30 -13.14 -10.42
C ALA A 154 -6.82 -11.72 -10.76
N ALA A 155 -6.04 -11.08 -9.89
CA ALA A 155 -5.47 -9.76 -10.16
C ALA A 155 -4.51 -9.79 -11.36
N GLN A 156 -3.67 -10.82 -11.47
CA GLN A 156 -2.75 -10.96 -12.61
C GLN A 156 -3.47 -11.19 -13.95
N ALA A 157 -4.65 -11.81 -13.93
CA ALA A 157 -5.45 -12.03 -15.12
C ALA A 157 -6.16 -10.75 -15.59
N VAL A 158 -6.47 -9.82 -14.68
CA VAL A 158 -7.14 -8.55 -14.98
C VAL A 158 -6.09 -7.44 -15.17
N LYS A 159 -5.52 -7.36 -16.38
CA LYS A 159 -4.61 -6.26 -16.76
C LYS A 159 -5.33 -5.27 -17.67
N GLN A 160 -5.16 -3.97 -17.39
CA GLN A 160 -5.68 -2.90 -18.24
C GLN A 160 -4.56 -1.96 -18.68
N GLU A 161 -4.66 -1.44 -19.89
CA GLU A 161 -3.76 -0.40 -20.38
C GLU A 161 -4.03 0.91 -19.62
N ASN A 162 -2.97 1.54 -19.12
CA ASN A 162 -2.98 2.83 -18.41
C ASN A 162 -3.79 2.88 -17.09
N LYS A 163 -4.12 1.73 -16.49
CA LYS A 163 -4.64 1.67 -15.11
C LYS A 163 -3.63 0.97 -14.18
N PRO A 164 -3.60 1.34 -12.89
CA PRO A 164 -2.80 0.61 -11.89
C PRO A 164 -3.13 -0.89 -11.94
N HIS A 165 -2.12 -1.72 -11.69
CA HIS A 165 -2.32 -3.14 -11.51
C HIS A 165 -3.07 -3.37 -10.18
N GLY A 166 -3.95 -4.36 -10.11
CA GLY A 166 -4.71 -4.63 -8.89
C GLY A 166 -3.79 -5.04 -7.73
N GLU A 167 -3.47 -4.08 -6.87
CA GLU A 167 -2.70 -4.29 -5.65
C GLU A 167 -3.61 -4.68 -4.50
N ASN A 168 -3.15 -5.65 -3.72
CA ASN A 168 -3.91 -6.22 -2.64
C ASN A 168 -3.17 -6.08 -1.32
N LEU A 169 -3.93 -5.95 -0.24
CA LEU A 169 -3.43 -6.15 1.11
C LEU A 169 -4.13 -7.36 1.72
N ALA A 170 -3.35 -8.34 2.15
CA ALA A 170 -3.85 -9.43 2.97
C ALA A 170 -3.59 -9.11 4.44
N VAL A 171 -4.64 -9.16 5.26
CA VAL A 171 -4.55 -8.93 6.70
C VAL A 171 -4.84 -10.24 7.44
N LEU A 172 -4.01 -10.58 8.42
CA LEU A 172 -4.23 -11.71 9.32
C LEU A 172 -3.95 -11.33 10.78
N ARG A 173 -4.82 -11.73 11.70
CA ARG A 173 -4.59 -11.53 13.14
C ARG A 173 -3.49 -12.43 13.68
N ILE A 174 -2.73 -11.92 14.66
CA ILE A 174 -1.61 -12.62 15.31
C ILE A 174 -2.03 -13.92 16.03
N ASP A 175 -3.30 -14.04 16.43
CA ASP A 175 -3.88 -15.21 17.09
C ASP A 175 -4.38 -16.29 16.12
N HIS A 176 -4.24 -16.09 14.81
CA HIS A 176 -4.67 -17.07 13.81
C HIS A 176 -3.74 -18.30 13.78
N PRO A 177 -4.24 -19.55 13.64
CA PRO A 177 -3.39 -20.75 13.70
C PRO A 177 -2.36 -20.90 12.58
N ASP A 178 -2.56 -20.24 11.44
CA ASP A 178 -1.60 -20.20 10.31
C ASP A 178 -0.65 -18.99 10.36
N ILE A 179 -0.62 -18.21 11.44
CA ILE A 179 0.16 -16.97 11.52
C ILE A 179 1.65 -17.15 11.22
N GLU A 180 2.27 -18.23 11.72
CA GLU A 180 3.69 -18.51 11.47
C GLU A 180 4.00 -18.70 9.97
N LYS A 181 3.06 -19.28 9.22
CA LYS A 181 3.19 -19.45 7.76
C LYS A 181 2.91 -18.15 7.03
N PHE A 182 1.94 -17.37 7.52
CA PHE A 182 1.58 -16.08 6.95
C PHE A 182 2.74 -15.08 7.05
N ILE A 183 3.41 -15.00 8.19
CA ILE A 183 4.58 -14.13 8.38
C ILE A 183 5.65 -14.41 7.32
N ARG A 184 5.90 -15.68 6.97
CA ARG A 184 6.93 -16.09 6.01
C ARG A 184 6.43 -16.23 4.57
N CYS A 185 5.17 -15.88 4.26
CA CYS A 185 4.58 -16.27 2.98
C CYS A 185 5.27 -15.61 1.77
N HIS A 186 5.86 -14.42 1.92
CA HIS A 186 6.65 -13.79 0.85
C HIS A 186 7.98 -14.49 0.56
N GLU A 187 8.49 -15.29 1.50
CA GLU A 187 9.73 -16.06 1.34
C GLU A 187 9.45 -17.45 0.76
N GLU A 188 8.28 -18.02 1.07
CA GLU A 188 7.96 -19.43 0.83
C GLU A 188 6.98 -19.66 -0.33
N VAL A 189 6.22 -18.64 -0.75
CA VAL A 189 5.09 -18.79 -1.68
C VAL A 189 5.25 -17.93 -2.93
N ASP A 190 5.34 -18.60 -4.08
CA ASP A 190 5.30 -17.95 -5.39
C ASP A 190 3.90 -17.40 -5.71
N GLY A 191 3.83 -16.32 -6.49
CA GLY A 191 2.55 -15.81 -7.02
C GLY A 191 1.86 -14.74 -6.16
N LEU A 192 2.49 -14.31 -5.06
CA LEU A 192 1.99 -13.24 -4.19
C LEU A 192 2.60 -11.86 -4.51
N GLN A 193 3.04 -11.64 -5.75
CA GLN A 193 3.73 -10.39 -6.13
C GLN A 193 2.87 -9.14 -6.04
N ASN A 194 1.56 -9.30 -6.10
CA ASN A 194 0.57 -8.24 -6.03
C ASN A 194 -0.09 -8.13 -4.65
N PHE A 195 0.44 -8.85 -3.66
CA PHE A 195 0.01 -8.75 -2.27
C PHE A 195 1.07 -8.03 -1.45
N HIS A 196 0.63 -7.04 -0.70
CA HIS A 196 1.23 -6.68 0.56
C HIS A 196 0.58 -7.53 1.67
N THR A 197 1.30 -7.71 2.77
CA THR A 197 0.79 -8.44 3.95
C THR A 197 0.84 -7.55 5.17
N ALA A 198 -0.17 -7.66 6.01
CA ALA A 198 -0.23 -7.02 7.31
C ALA A 198 -0.68 -7.99 8.40
N VAL A 199 -0.11 -7.84 9.58
CA VAL A 199 -0.49 -8.58 10.77
C VAL A 199 -1.14 -7.63 11.76
N ILE A 200 -2.35 -7.99 12.22
CA ILE A 200 -2.99 -7.29 13.35
C ILE A 200 -2.40 -7.84 14.64
N ILE A 201 -1.76 -6.96 15.40
CA ILE A 201 -1.14 -7.22 16.70
C ILE A 201 -2.10 -6.80 17.80
N THR A 202 -2.31 -7.69 18.77
CA THR A 202 -3.17 -7.43 19.93
C THR A 202 -2.33 -7.07 21.15
N ASP A 203 -2.89 -6.25 22.05
CA ASP A 203 -2.23 -5.90 23.31
C ASP A 203 -1.95 -7.13 24.19
N GLU A 204 -2.84 -8.14 24.13
CA GLU A 204 -2.64 -9.42 24.81
C GLU A 204 -1.37 -10.13 24.31
N PHE A 205 -1.12 -10.12 23.00
CA PHE A 205 0.08 -10.71 22.43
C PHE A 205 1.35 -9.97 22.89
N LEU A 206 1.33 -8.63 22.87
CA LEU A 206 2.48 -7.84 23.31
C LEU A 206 2.78 -8.08 24.78
N LYS A 207 1.78 -7.97 25.67
CA LYS A 207 1.93 -8.30 27.10
C LYS A 207 2.45 -9.73 27.32
N ALA A 208 1.99 -10.69 26.53
CA ALA A 208 2.49 -12.07 26.60
C ALA A 208 3.96 -12.17 26.12
N ALA A 209 4.35 -11.43 25.08
CA ALA A 209 5.72 -11.43 24.55
C ALA A 209 6.71 -10.83 25.56
N GLU A 210 6.34 -9.72 26.19
CA GLU A 210 7.09 -9.07 27.27
C GLU A 210 7.33 -10.00 28.45
N ASN A 211 6.28 -10.69 28.89
CA ASN A 211 6.33 -11.60 30.03
C ASN A 211 6.85 -13.01 29.67
N SER A 212 7.26 -13.23 28.41
CA SER A 212 7.71 -14.54 27.90
C SER A 212 6.69 -15.67 28.12
N GLU A 213 5.40 -15.33 28.03
CA GLU A 213 4.27 -16.24 28.26
C GLU A 213 3.88 -17.03 27.00
N LYS A 214 3.05 -18.05 27.20
CA LYS A 214 2.44 -18.81 26.09
C LYS A 214 1.19 -18.08 25.60
N PHE A 215 1.21 -17.63 24.36
CA PHE A 215 0.08 -17.04 23.64
C PHE A 215 -0.79 -18.12 22.97
N LYS A 216 -2.11 -17.95 23.01
CA LYS A 216 -3.09 -18.90 22.47
C LYS A 216 -3.43 -18.54 21.03
N LEU A 217 -3.30 -19.49 20.11
CA LEU A 217 -3.85 -19.39 18.77
C LEU A 217 -5.27 -19.97 18.74
N THR A 218 -6.22 -19.22 18.19
CA THR A 218 -7.65 -19.54 18.18
C THR A 218 -8.11 -19.87 16.77
N ASP A 219 -8.73 -21.04 16.59
CA ASP A 219 -9.35 -21.38 15.31
C ASP A 219 -10.64 -20.55 15.13
N PRO A 220 -10.75 -19.71 14.07
CA PRO A 220 -11.85 -18.77 13.94
C PRO A 220 -13.22 -19.43 13.73
N ASN A 221 -13.25 -20.64 13.17
CA ASN A 221 -14.49 -21.37 12.92
C ASN A 221 -15.03 -22.02 14.21
N THR A 222 -14.14 -22.57 15.03
CA THR A 222 -14.56 -23.28 16.26
C THR A 222 -14.54 -22.44 17.53
N GLY A 223 -13.82 -21.30 17.52
CA GLY A 223 -13.52 -20.49 18.71
C GLY A 223 -12.60 -21.19 19.72
N LYS A 224 -12.06 -22.37 19.40
CA LYS A 224 -11.26 -23.19 20.32
C LYS A 224 -9.77 -22.91 20.15
N ALA A 225 -9.02 -23.13 21.24
CA ALA A 225 -7.56 -23.11 21.20
C ALA A 225 -7.05 -24.21 20.24
N SER A 226 -6.30 -23.82 19.22
CA SER A 226 -5.67 -24.76 18.28
C SER A 226 -4.25 -25.11 18.73
N LYS A 227 -3.46 -24.11 19.13
CA LYS A 227 -2.05 -24.25 19.54
C LYS A 227 -1.74 -23.17 20.59
N ARG A 228 -0.72 -23.39 21.42
CA ARG A 228 -0.11 -22.34 22.23
C ARG A 228 1.36 -22.20 21.82
N LEU A 229 1.81 -20.98 21.63
CA LEU A 229 3.19 -20.64 21.25
C LEU A 229 3.80 -19.74 22.29
N LYS A 230 5.12 -19.77 22.46
CA LYS A 230 5.79 -18.75 23.27
C LYS A 230 5.72 -17.42 22.52
N ALA A 231 5.12 -16.41 23.12
CA ALA A 231 4.85 -15.13 22.48
C ALA A 231 6.14 -14.41 22.05
N SER A 232 7.17 -14.47 22.90
CA SER A 232 8.48 -13.90 22.61
C SER A 232 9.14 -14.51 21.37
N GLU A 233 9.01 -15.83 21.17
CA GLU A 233 9.55 -16.50 19.98
C GLU A 233 8.81 -16.08 18.70
N LEU A 234 7.49 -15.97 18.76
CA LEU A 234 6.69 -15.51 17.62
C LEU A 234 7.00 -14.05 17.28
N PHE A 235 7.18 -13.20 18.30
CA PHE A 235 7.58 -11.80 18.14
C PHE A 235 8.96 -11.68 17.47
N VAL A 236 9.97 -12.42 17.97
CA VAL A 236 11.31 -12.43 17.37
C VAL A 236 11.27 -12.89 15.91
N ARG A 237 10.50 -13.92 15.59
CA ARG A 237 10.32 -14.40 14.20
C ARG A 237 9.64 -13.36 13.31
N LEU A 238 8.61 -12.68 13.81
CA LEU A 238 7.94 -11.59 13.09
C LEU A 238 8.95 -10.50 12.74
N VAL A 239 9.69 -10.00 13.73
CA VAL A 239 10.65 -8.91 13.55
C VAL A 239 11.81 -9.30 12.63
N ASP A 240 12.35 -10.52 12.73
CA ASP A 240 13.42 -10.96 11.83
C ASP A 240 12.95 -11.07 10.37
N VAL A 241 11.72 -11.52 10.13
CA VAL A 241 11.17 -11.56 8.76
C VAL A 241 10.91 -10.14 8.23
N MET A 242 10.41 -9.23 9.07
CA MET A 242 10.25 -7.81 8.72
C MET A 242 11.60 -7.19 8.35
N ARG A 243 12.66 -7.44 9.12
CA ARG A 243 14.01 -6.98 8.82
C ARG A 243 14.53 -7.45 7.46
N ARG A 244 14.23 -8.70 7.10
CA ARG A 244 14.75 -9.34 5.87
C ARG A 244 13.94 -9.00 4.63
N THR A 245 12.66 -8.67 4.78
CA THR A 245 11.73 -8.56 3.65
C THR A 245 10.96 -7.23 3.56
N GLY A 246 10.96 -6.42 4.62
CA GLY A 246 10.09 -5.26 4.77
C GLY A 246 8.62 -5.61 5.03
N ALA A 247 8.29 -6.88 5.22
CA ALA A 247 6.95 -7.39 5.43
C ALA A 247 6.91 -8.45 6.56
N PRO A 248 5.75 -8.70 7.19
CA PRO A 248 4.49 -7.98 7.01
C PRO A 248 4.51 -6.59 7.66
N THR A 249 3.63 -5.70 7.20
CA THR A 249 3.26 -4.48 7.94
C THR A 249 2.58 -4.87 9.25
N VAL A 250 2.74 -4.04 10.28
CA VAL A 250 2.07 -4.24 11.57
C VAL A 250 0.91 -3.26 11.68
N LEU A 251 -0.23 -3.74 12.13
CA LEU A 251 -1.41 -2.94 12.49
C LEU A 251 -1.71 -3.18 13.96
N PHE A 252 -1.88 -2.13 14.74
CA PHE A 252 -2.18 -2.24 16.17
C PHE A 252 -3.70 -2.25 16.38
N GLU A 253 -4.22 -3.35 16.91
CA GLU A 253 -5.67 -3.58 17.05
C GLU A 253 -6.36 -2.45 17.82
N SER A 254 -5.74 -1.98 18.90
CA SER A 254 -6.24 -0.92 19.78
C SER A 254 -6.46 0.41 19.04
N ALA A 255 -5.64 0.69 18.03
CA ALA A 255 -5.70 1.92 17.24
C ALA A 255 -6.60 1.81 15.99
N MET A 256 -7.07 0.61 15.63
CA MET A 256 -7.92 0.40 14.43
C MET A 256 -9.41 0.70 14.65
N HIS A 257 -9.81 1.06 15.88
CA HIS A 257 -11.20 1.40 16.23
C HIS A 257 -12.25 0.34 15.81
N GLY A 258 -11.88 -0.94 15.88
CA GLY A 258 -12.77 -2.08 15.60
C GLY A 258 -12.93 -2.46 14.13
N GLU A 259 -12.18 -1.85 13.22
CA GLU A 259 -12.22 -2.16 11.78
C GLU A 259 -11.40 -3.43 11.47
N GLU A 260 -11.91 -4.32 10.62
CA GLU A 260 -11.32 -5.65 10.38
C GLU A 260 -10.15 -5.65 9.36
N ALA A 261 -10.00 -4.56 8.61
CA ALA A 261 -8.95 -4.34 7.62
C ALA A 261 -8.74 -2.84 7.37
N VAL A 262 -7.68 -2.55 6.62
CA VAL A 262 -7.34 -1.20 6.16
C VAL A 262 -7.27 -1.18 4.63
N ALA A 263 -7.32 0.02 4.07
CA ALA A 263 -6.96 0.26 2.68
C ALA A 263 -5.57 -0.34 2.38
N PRO A 264 -5.26 -0.67 1.11
CA PRO A 264 -4.02 -1.38 0.78
C PRO A 264 -2.71 -0.72 1.22
N CYS A 265 -2.67 0.62 1.25
CA CYS A 265 -1.52 1.34 1.76
C CYS A 265 -1.60 1.54 3.29
N GLY A 266 -2.64 1.07 3.97
CA GLY A 266 -2.82 1.14 5.42
C GLY A 266 -3.33 2.49 5.93
N GLU A 267 -3.47 3.49 5.06
CA GLU A 267 -3.80 4.88 5.35
C GLU A 267 -5.20 5.08 5.95
N GLN A 268 -6.11 4.14 5.71
CA GLN A 268 -7.50 4.33 6.12
C GLN A 268 -8.12 3.01 6.59
N PRO A 269 -8.62 2.94 7.84
CA PRO A 269 -9.39 1.81 8.31
C PRO A 269 -10.79 1.83 7.67
N LEU A 270 -11.18 0.71 7.08
CA LEU A 270 -12.36 0.60 6.23
C LEU A 270 -13.21 -0.61 6.63
N MET A 271 -14.52 -0.40 6.66
CA MET A 271 -15.49 -1.46 6.88
C MET A 271 -15.58 -2.38 5.65
N ALA A 272 -16.14 -3.57 5.84
CA ALA A 272 -16.48 -4.46 4.74
C ALA A 272 -17.35 -3.75 3.68
N TYR A 273 -16.91 -3.81 2.41
CA TYR A 273 -17.52 -3.15 1.26
C TYR A 273 -17.44 -1.61 1.28
N GLU A 274 -16.63 -1.01 2.14
CA GLU A 274 -16.39 0.43 2.11
C GLU A 274 -15.28 0.77 1.09
N ALA A 275 -15.37 1.98 0.52
CA ALA A 275 -14.36 2.54 -0.37
C ALA A 275 -13.82 3.85 0.19
N SER A 276 -12.55 4.15 -0.10
CA SER A 276 -11.92 5.42 0.26
C SER A 276 -11.70 6.33 -0.95
N ASN A 277 -12.03 7.61 -0.76
CA ASN A 277 -11.62 8.69 -1.66
C ASN A 277 -10.59 9.55 -0.92
N ILE A 278 -9.37 9.56 -1.44
CA ILE A 278 -8.23 10.29 -0.86
C ILE A 278 -7.78 11.44 -1.76
N GLY A 279 -7.05 12.38 -1.18
CA GLY A 279 -6.25 13.36 -1.89
C GLY A 279 -5.41 14.16 -0.92
N SER A 280 -4.34 14.79 -1.40
CA SER A 280 -3.44 15.54 -0.50
C SER A 280 -3.14 16.95 -0.92
N ILE A 281 -2.86 17.74 0.12
CA ILE A 281 -2.39 19.11 0.03
C ILE A 281 -0.88 19.12 -0.17
N ASN A 282 -0.40 19.90 -1.14
CA ASN A 282 1.02 20.14 -1.32
C ASN A 282 1.51 21.20 -0.32
N LEU A 283 2.15 20.76 0.76
CA LEU A 283 2.62 21.65 1.82
C LEU A 283 3.67 22.66 1.34
N ALA A 284 4.52 22.29 0.39
CA ALA A 284 5.51 23.22 -0.20
C ALA A 284 4.88 24.41 -0.95
N LYS A 285 3.57 24.36 -1.25
CA LYS A 285 2.79 25.45 -1.85
C LYS A 285 2.05 26.30 -0.82
N MET A 286 2.09 25.92 0.45
CA MET A 286 1.40 26.57 1.57
C MET A 286 2.29 27.60 2.28
N LEU A 287 3.37 28.03 1.63
CA LEU A 287 4.29 29.04 2.16
C LEU A 287 4.12 30.38 1.44
N LYS A 288 4.54 31.44 2.11
CA LYS A 288 4.72 32.79 1.57
C LYS A 288 6.08 33.34 2.01
N ARG A 289 6.56 34.37 1.32
CA ARG A 289 7.79 35.08 1.73
C ARG A 289 7.46 36.29 2.59
N GLU A 290 8.10 36.40 3.74
CA GLU A 290 8.10 37.57 4.63
C GLU A 290 9.55 37.90 4.99
N ASP A 291 10.00 39.13 4.72
CA ASP A 291 11.38 39.58 4.98
C ASP A 291 12.46 38.59 4.49
N GLU A 292 12.34 38.13 3.24
CA GLU A 292 13.19 37.11 2.57
C GLU A 292 13.12 35.68 3.14
N LEU A 293 12.33 35.43 4.17
CA LEU A 293 12.13 34.11 4.77
C LEU A 293 10.83 33.47 4.31
N PHE A 294 10.80 32.15 4.25
CA PHE A 294 9.56 31.41 4.09
C PHE A 294 8.84 31.30 5.44
N VAL A 295 7.54 31.56 5.43
CA VAL A 295 6.63 31.32 6.54
C VAL A 295 5.37 30.64 6.04
N ILE A 296 4.69 29.90 6.92
CA ILE A 296 3.44 29.20 6.58
C ILE A 296 2.32 30.22 6.37
N ASP A 297 1.61 30.07 5.26
CA ASP A 297 0.44 30.84 4.90
C ASP A 297 -0.83 30.11 5.35
N TYR A 298 -1.16 30.24 6.63
CA TYR A 298 -2.30 29.55 7.24
C TYR A 298 -3.66 29.92 6.63
N ASP A 299 -3.79 31.14 6.07
CA ASP A 299 -5.02 31.55 5.39
C ASP A 299 -5.17 30.82 4.05
N LYS A 300 -4.09 30.73 3.26
CA LYS A 300 -4.07 29.91 2.04
C LYS A 300 -4.29 28.43 2.35
N LEU A 301 -3.69 27.92 3.44
CA LEU A 301 -3.87 26.54 3.85
C LEU A 301 -5.32 26.25 4.24
N ARG A 302 -5.96 27.13 5.03
CA ARG A 302 -7.38 27.03 5.39
C ARG A 302 -8.29 26.99 4.15
N GLU A 303 -8.12 27.93 3.23
CA GLU A 303 -8.90 27.98 1.98
C GLU A 303 -8.72 26.68 1.17
N THR A 304 -7.48 26.18 1.10
CA THR A 304 -7.15 24.94 0.40
C THR A 304 -7.84 23.74 1.05
N ILE A 305 -7.81 23.63 2.37
CA ILE A 305 -8.47 22.57 3.15
C ILE A 305 -9.98 22.58 2.91
N THR A 306 -10.63 23.73 3.10
CA THR A 306 -12.08 23.86 2.93
C THR A 306 -12.52 23.43 1.53
N THR A 307 -11.80 23.89 0.51
CA THR A 307 -12.09 23.54 -0.89
C THR A 307 -11.83 22.05 -1.18
N ALA A 308 -10.77 21.48 -0.62
CA ALA A 308 -10.41 20.07 -0.80
C ALA A 308 -11.42 19.11 -0.11
N VAL A 309 -11.89 19.43 1.11
CA VAL A 309 -12.93 18.66 1.79
C VAL A 309 -14.24 18.67 1.00
N HIS A 310 -14.65 19.83 0.49
CA HIS A 310 -15.82 19.95 -0.39
C HIS A 310 -15.64 19.13 -1.68
N PHE A 311 -14.46 19.20 -2.30
CA PHE A 311 -14.14 18.38 -3.47
C PHE A 311 -14.28 16.89 -3.16
N LEU A 312 -13.65 16.39 -2.09
CA LEU A 312 -13.66 14.97 -1.73
C LEU A 312 -15.08 14.48 -1.33
N ASP A 313 -15.88 15.28 -0.62
CA ASP A 313 -17.28 14.94 -0.33
C ASP A 313 -18.10 14.83 -1.63
N ASN A 314 -17.88 15.72 -2.59
CA ASN A 314 -18.53 15.66 -3.90
C ASN A 314 -18.15 14.39 -4.67
N ILE A 315 -16.88 13.95 -4.59
CA ILE A 315 -16.41 12.73 -5.25
C ILE A 315 -17.25 11.52 -4.84
N ILE A 316 -17.65 11.38 -3.57
CA ILE A 316 -18.52 10.28 -3.11
C ILE A 316 -19.82 10.20 -3.93
N ASP A 317 -20.37 11.35 -4.28
CA ASP A 317 -21.67 11.42 -4.94
C ASP A 317 -21.55 11.20 -6.45
N VAL A 318 -20.50 11.69 -7.10
CA VAL A 318 -20.29 11.55 -8.55
C VAL A 318 -19.59 10.25 -8.95
N ASN A 319 -19.08 9.50 -7.98
CA ASN A 319 -18.44 8.21 -8.20
C ASN A 319 -19.43 7.13 -8.66
N SER A 320 -19.08 6.45 -9.75
CA SER A 320 -19.74 5.25 -10.24
C SER A 320 -19.11 4.01 -9.62
N TYR A 321 -19.64 3.59 -8.47
CA TYR A 321 -19.14 2.41 -7.77
C TYR A 321 -19.37 1.12 -8.58
N PRO A 322 -18.46 0.13 -8.50
CA PRO A 322 -18.58 -1.11 -9.27
C PRO A 322 -19.82 -1.94 -8.92
N PHE A 323 -20.36 -1.80 -7.71
CA PHE A 323 -21.57 -2.46 -7.26
C PHE A 323 -22.30 -1.65 -6.17
N GLU A 324 -23.62 -1.82 -6.12
CA GLU A 324 -24.53 -1.04 -5.26
C GLU A 324 -24.20 -1.17 -3.77
N LYS A 325 -23.72 -2.35 -3.34
CA LYS A 325 -23.35 -2.57 -1.94
C LYS A 325 -22.24 -1.62 -1.48
N ILE A 326 -21.22 -1.38 -2.32
CA ILE A 326 -20.17 -0.41 -1.98
C ILE A 326 -20.73 1.01 -1.95
N SER A 327 -21.51 1.38 -2.97
CA SER A 327 -22.16 2.69 -3.04
C SER A 327 -22.95 2.98 -1.76
N HIS A 328 -23.76 2.00 -1.33
CA HIS A 328 -24.56 2.10 -0.12
C HIS A 328 -23.68 2.28 1.12
N VAL A 329 -22.76 1.36 1.40
CA VAL A 329 -21.91 1.40 2.61
C VAL A 329 -21.06 2.67 2.66
N THR A 330 -20.44 3.05 1.54
CA THR A 330 -19.61 4.26 1.47
C THR A 330 -20.41 5.53 1.71
N ARG A 331 -21.67 5.59 1.25
CA ARG A 331 -22.56 6.75 1.49
C ARG A 331 -23.12 6.81 2.92
N GLN A 332 -23.11 5.70 3.66
CA GLN A 332 -23.55 5.67 5.06
C GLN A 332 -22.56 6.39 5.99
N THR A 333 -21.27 6.25 5.73
CA THR A 333 -20.19 6.83 6.56
C THR A 333 -19.55 8.06 5.93
N ARG A 334 -19.57 8.15 4.60
CA ARG A 334 -18.96 9.21 3.80
C ARG A 334 -17.50 9.49 4.17
N LYS A 335 -16.73 8.46 4.54
CA LYS A 335 -15.30 8.65 4.87
C LYS A 335 -14.55 9.24 3.68
N ILE A 336 -13.73 10.26 3.94
CA ILE A 336 -12.74 10.80 3.01
C ILE A 336 -11.36 10.74 3.66
N GLY A 337 -10.30 10.85 2.87
CA GLY A 337 -8.92 10.91 3.37
C GLY A 337 -8.19 12.13 2.81
N LEU A 338 -8.33 13.27 3.47
CA LEU A 338 -7.51 14.44 3.19
C LEU A 338 -6.14 14.27 3.85
N GLY A 339 -5.11 14.13 3.03
CA GLY A 339 -3.72 13.98 3.44
C GLY A 339 -2.85 15.18 3.10
N VAL A 340 -1.54 14.97 3.20
CA VAL A 340 -0.51 15.95 2.84
C VAL A 340 0.57 15.28 2.00
N MET A 341 1.22 16.05 1.15
CA MET A 341 2.45 15.69 0.44
C MET A 341 3.44 16.87 0.49
N GLY A 342 4.71 16.61 0.16
CA GLY A 342 5.73 17.66 0.12
C GLY A 342 6.11 18.21 1.49
N PHE A 343 5.97 17.42 2.56
CA PHE A 343 6.37 17.86 3.90
C PHE A 343 7.88 18.11 4.00
N ALA A 344 8.72 17.21 3.46
CA ALA A 344 10.17 17.42 3.44
C ALA A 344 10.59 18.67 2.66
N ASP A 345 9.89 18.99 1.57
CA ASP A 345 10.11 20.23 0.80
C ASP A 345 9.76 21.48 1.61
N MET A 346 8.65 21.45 2.35
CA MET A 346 8.29 22.52 3.28
C MET A 346 9.38 22.70 4.33
N LEU A 347 9.87 21.61 4.92
CA LEU A 347 10.95 21.67 5.91
C LEU A 347 12.23 22.27 5.32
N TRP A 348 12.62 21.87 4.10
CA TRP A 348 13.76 22.47 3.40
C TRP A 348 13.58 23.97 3.19
N GLN A 349 12.40 24.41 2.76
CA GLN A 349 12.08 25.83 2.55
C GLN A 349 12.09 26.64 3.85
N LEU A 350 11.63 26.05 4.96
CA LEU A 350 11.66 26.66 6.29
C LEU A 350 13.04 26.59 6.95
N GLY A 351 13.94 25.75 6.43
CA GLY A 351 15.28 25.51 7.00
C GLY A 351 15.27 24.66 8.25
N ILE A 352 14.28 23.79 8.38
CA ILE A 352 14.13 22.88 9.52
C ILE A 352 14.67 21.51 9.11
N PRO A 353 15.67 20.95 9.81
CA PRO A 353 16.14 19.59 9.57
C PRO A 353 15.03 18.56 9.76
N TYR A 354 14.89 17.60 8.85
CA TYR A 354 13.93 16.50 9.02
C TYR A 354 14.20 15.69 10.31
N ASN A 355 15.47 15.51 10.67
CA ASN A 355 15.92 14.82 11.88
C ASN A 355 15.92 15.72 13.14
N SER A 356 14.95 16.62 13.31
CA SER A 356 14.88 17.53 14.47
C SER A 356 13.57 17.42 15.24
N ASP A 357 13.61 17.79 16.51
CA ASP A 357 12.40 17.93 17.32
C ASP A 357 11.52 19.09 16.81
N ASP A 358 12.14 20.17 16.32
CA ASP A 358 11.44 21.27 15.64
C ASP A 358 10.55 20.77 14.48
N ALA A 359 11.01 19.77 13.72
CA ALA A 359 10.21 19.15 12.66
C ALA A 359 9.02 18.37 13.23
N ALA A 360 9.18 17.67 14.36
CA ALA A 360 8.10 16.93 15.03
C ALA A 360 7.06 17.87 15.66
N GLU A 361 7.49 18.96 16.29
CA GLU A 361 6.61 20.01 16.82
C GLU A 361 5.82 20.70 15.70
N LEU A 362 6.50 21.02 14.59
CA LEU A 362 5.83 21.56 13.42
C LEU A 362 4.83 20.56 12.84
N ALA A 363 5.21 19.29 12.67
CA ALA A 363 4.31 18.24 12.18
C ALA A 363 3.04 18.14 13.03
N SER A 364 3.20 18.13 14.36
CA SER A 364 2.06 18.02 15.29
C SER A 364 1.14 19.24 15.19
N SER A 365 1.69 20.46 15.29
CA SER A 365 0.90 21.69 15.23
C SER A 365 0.26 21.95 13.86
N LEU A 366 0.97 21.61 12.78
CA LEU A 366 0.47 21.71 11.41
C LEU A 366 -0.67 20.72 11.18
N MET A 367 -0.51 19.46 11.57
CA MET A 367 -1.57 18.46 11.37
C MET A 367 -2.77 18.73 12.28
N ALA A 368 -2.57 19.23 13.50
CA ALA A 368 -3.66 19.69 14.37
C ALA A 368 -4.49 20.80 13.69
N PHE A 369 -3.83 21.77 13.05
CA PHE A 369 -4.50 22.81 12.28
C PHE A 369 -5.27 22.22 11.09
N ILE A 370 -4.63 21.33 10.32
CA ILE A 370 -5.27 20.67 9.18
C ILE A 370 -6.52 19.91 9.62
N ASN A 371 -6.43 19.12 10.69
CA ASN A 371 -7.55 18.32 11.17
C ASN A 371 -8.70 19.20 11.66
N ALA A 372 -8.42 20.23 12.46
CA ALA A 372 -9.44 21.14 12.98
C ALA A 372 -10.18 21.88 11.86
N GLU A 373 -9.47 22.42 10.86
CA GLU A 373 -10.08 23.12 9.73
C GLU A 373 -10.81 22.15 8.78
N SER A 374 -10.32 20.90 8.66
CA SER A 374 -11.00 19.86 7.88
C SER A 374 -12.31 19.46 8.54
N HIS A 375 -12.31 19.33 9.87
CA HIS A 375 -13.50 19.04 10.64
C HIS A 375 -14.50 20.20 10.56
N ALA A 376 -14.04 21.44 10.68
CA ALA A 376 -14.89 22.62 10.49
C ALA A 376 -15.54 22.64 9.09
N ALA A 377 -14.78 22.33 8.04
CA ALA A 377 -15.33 22.23 6.68
C ALA A 377 -16.37 21.10 6.54
N SER A 378 -16.14 19.95 7.18
CA SER A 378 -17.11 18.84 7.20
C SER A 378 -18.37 19.19 8.00
N PHE A 379 -18.25 19.91 9.11
CA PHE A 379 -19.37 20.44 9.88
C PHE A 379 -20.22 21.42 9.04
N ASP A 380 -19.57 22.38 8.36
CA ASP A 380 -20.25 23.33 7.47
C ASP A 380 -21.00 22.64 6.31
N LEU A 381 -20.45 21.53 5.79
CA LEU A 381 -21.13 20.71 4.80
C LEU A 381 -22.32 19.95 5.40
N ALA A 382 -22.22 19.50 6.65
CA ALA A 382 -23.31 18.82 7.35
C ALA A 382 -24.50 19.76 7.56
N GLU A 383 -24.27 21.02 7.93
CA GLU A 383 -25.33 22.02 8.05
C GLU A 383 -26.10 22.21 6.73
N LYS A 384 -25.39 22.14 5.60
CA LYS A 384 -25.97 22.37 4.25
C LYS A 384 -26.59 21.11 3.63
N ARG A 385 -26.04 19.92 3.93
CA ARG A 385 -26.33 18.67 3.20
C ARG A 385 -26.81 17.53 4.10
N GLY A 386 -26.86 17.75 5.41
CA GLY A 386 -27.08 16.74 6.43
C GLY A 386 -25.80 16.00 6.83
N ALA A 387 -25.78 15.49 8.07
CA ALA A 387 -24.71 14.63 8.57
C ALA A 387 -24.61 13.30 7.81
N TYR A 388 -23.51 12.57 7.97
CA TYR A 388 -23.43 11.19 7.46
C TYR A 388 -24.49 10.30 8.13
N PRO A 389 -25.17 9.40 7.40
CA PRO A 389 -26.28 8.61 7.94
C PRO A 389 -26.02 7.85 9.25
N THR A 390 -24.86 7.19 9.41
CA THR A 390 -24.55 6.42 10.62
C THR A 390 -24.19 7.29 11.83
N TYR A 391 -24.17 8.62 11.69
CA TYR A 391 -24.00 9.54 12.81
C TYR A 391 -25.13 9.36 13.83
N LEU A 392 -26.35 9.16 13.34
CA LEU A 392 -27.55 9.04 14.18
C LEU A 392 -27.49 7.87 15.16
N GLU A 393 -26.73 6.82 14.83
CA GLU A 393 -26.53 5.66 15.70
C GLU A 393 -25.67 5.99 16.92
N ASN A 394 -24.87 7.07 16.86
CA ASN A 394 -23.93 7.48 17.90
C ASN A 394 -24.09 8.95 18.31
N ALA A 395 -25.22 9.59 17.99
CA ALA A 395 -25.44 11.03 18.21
C ALA A 395 -25.37 11.44 19.69
N GLU A 396 -25.64 10.52 20.62
CA GLU A 396 -25.51 10.76 22.07
C GLU A 396 -24.04 10.95 22.49
N ASN A 397 -23.10 10.33 21.78
CA ASN A 397 -21.66 10.35 22.07
C ASN A 397 -20.88 11.28 21.16
N ASN A 398 -21.52 11.86 20.14
CA ASN A 398 -20.89 12.80 19.21
C ASN A 398 -21.74 14.07 19.13
N PRO A 399 -21.37 15.15 19.84
CA PRO A 399 -22.20 16.35 19.92
C PRO A 399 -22.18 17.21 18.65
N LEU A 400 -21.27 16.95 17.71
CA LEU A 400 -21.11 17.72 16.48
C LEU A 400 -21.52 16.90 15.27
N ALA A 401 -22.59 17.32 14.60
CA ALA A 401 -23.09 16.69 13.39
C ALA A 401 -22.10 16.93 12.22
N MET A 402 -21.34 15.90 11.87
CA MET A 402 -20.31 15.95 10.82
C MET A 402 -20.83 15.38 9.50
N ARG A 403 -20.29 15.85 8.37
CA ARG A 403 -20.65 15.33 7.04
C ARG A 403 -19.97 14.01 6.73
N ASN A 404 -18.79 13.78 7.30
CA ASN A 404 -17.91 12.66 7.01
C ASN A 404 -17.49 12.01 8.34
N LYS A 405 -17.54 10.67 8.43
CA LYS A 405 -17.14 9.92 9.65
C LYS A 405 -15.64 10.00 9.93
N ILE A 406 -14.82 10.01 8.87
CA ILE A 406 -13.36 10.21 8.89
C ILE A 406 -13.09 11.28 7.83
N VAL A 407 -12.24 12.26 8.16
CA VAL A 407 -11.91 13.38 7.29
C VAL A 407 -10.46 13.35 6.84
N THR A 408 -9.53 13.02 7.75
CA THR A 408 -8.08 13.06 7.48
C THR A 408 -7.45 11.67 7.47
N ALA A 409 -6.54 11.45 6.52
CA ALA A 409 -5.73 10.24 6.38
C ALA A 409 -4.48 10.54 5.55
N ILE A 410 -3.31 10.00 5.91
CA ILE A 410 -2.06 10.26 5.19
C ILE A 410 -1.67 9.04 4.37
N ALA A 411 -1.74 9.19 3.04
CA ALA A 411 -1.30 8.18 2.08
C ALA A 411 0.15 8.48 1.59
N PRO A 412 0.85 7.49 1.00
CA PRO A 412 2.18 7.71 0.40
C PRO A 412 2.14 8.60 -0.86
N GLU A 413 1.11 8.39 -1.69
CA GLU A 413 0.78 9.18 -2.89
C GLU A 413 1.90 9.40 -3.93
N SER A 414 2.73 8.39 -4.19
CA SER A 414 3.84 8.44 -5.16
C SER A 414 3.49 9.04 -6.53
N VAL A 415 2.30 8.75 -7.07
CA VAL A 415 1.86 9.33 -8.35
C VAL A 415 1.59 10.82 -8.25
N LEU A 416 1.00 11.29 -7.14
CA LEU A 416 0.67 12.71 -6.97
C LEU A 416 1.92 13.53 -6.67
N SER A 417 2.82 12.99 -5.84
CA SER A 417 4.12 13.61 -5.57
C SER A 417 4.99 13.70 -6.83
N ASP A 418 4.92 12.71 -7.75
CA ASP A 418 5.59 12.77 -9.06
C ASP A 418 5.02 13.90 -9.94
N ILE A 419 3.70 14.08 -9.96
CA ILE A 419 3.05 15.18 -10.70
C ILE A 419 3.42 16.54 -10.08
N CYS A 420 3.51 16.62 -8.75
CA CYS A 420 3.86 17.82 -8.01
C CYS A 420 5.37 18.08 -7.90
N GLU A 421 6.20 17.10 -8.25
CA GLU A 421 7.65 17.06 -8.07
C GLU A 421 8.14 17.31 -6.64
N CYS A 422 7.37 16.85 -5.66
CA CYS A 422 7.65 16.99 -4.25
C CYS A 422 7.88 15.63 -3.57
N ALA A 423 8.20 15.65 -2.28
CA ALA A 423 8.27 14.47 -1.45
C ALA A 423 6.90 13.77 -1.34
N GLU A 424 6.94 12.45 -1.21
CA GLU A 424 5.81 11.57 -0.96
C GLU A 424 5.27 11.79 0.45
N GLY A 425 3.97 12.01 0.61
CA GLY A 425 3.35 12.10 1.93
C GLY A 425 4.11 12.99 2.93
N ILE A 426 4.44 12.37 4.07
CA ILE A 426 5.33 12.91 5.10
C ILE A 426 6.74 12.29 5.06
N GLU A 427 7.10 11.62 3.98
CA GLU A 427 8.39 10.97 3.82
C GLU A 427 9.53 11.98 3.61
N PRO A 428 10.76 11.67 4.06
CA PRO A 428 11.93 12.42 3.63
C PRO A 428 12.13 12.25 2.12
N ARG A 429 12.75 13.23 1.48
CA ARG A 429 13.12 13.09 0.06
C ARG A 429 14.10 11.93 -0.12
N LYS A 430 13.92 11.15 -1.18
CA LYS A 430 14.85 10.07 -1.56
C LYS A 430 16.20 10.61 -2.05
N SER A 431 16.21 11.86 -2.53
CA SER A 431 17.39 12.51 -3.09
C SER A 431 17.26 14.03 -3.04
N VAL A 432 18.41 14.72 -3.03
CA VAL A 432 18.49 16.18 -3.25
C VAL A 432 18.28 16.61 -4.70
N LEU A 433 17.99 15.65 -5.57
CA LEU A 433 17.69 15.90 -6.97
C LEU A 433 16.18 16.07 -7.20
N GLN A 434 15.84 17.00 -8.09
CA GLN A 434 14.54 17.19 -8.68
C GLN A 434 14.70 17.07 -10.21
N ASN A 435 14.05 16.08 -10.82
CA ASN A 435 14.19 15.76 -12.25
C ASN A 435 15.63 15.51 -12.73
N GLY A 436 16.45 14.84 -11.91
CA GLY A 436 17.85 14.56 -12.23
C GLY A 436 18.76 15.78 -12.21
N LYS A 437 18.32 16.90 -11.61
CA LYS A 437 19.13 18.10 -11.34
C LYS A 437 19.06 18.44 -9.86
N LEU A 438 20.03 19.20 -9.34
CA LEU A 438 19.96 19.68 -7.96
C LEU A 438 18.68 20.47 -7.71
N HIS A 439 18.07 20.25 -6.55
CA HIS A 439 16.92 21.02 -6.11
C HIS A 439 17.25 22.53 -6.11
N PRO A 440 16.39 23.41 -6.64
CA PRO A 440 16.70 24.84 -6.80
C PRO A 440 17.12 25.53 -5.50
N LEU A 441 16.46 25.21 -4.39
CA LEU A 441 16.81 25.75 -3.07
C LEU A 441 18.21 25.33 -2.62
N LEU A 442 18.63 24.10 -2.92
CA LEU A 442 20.00 23.65 -2.61
C LEU A 442 21.02 24.45 -3.42
N VAL A 443 20.75 24.71 -4.70
CA VAL A 443 21.62 25.55 -5.54
C VAL A 443 21.74 26.96 -4.96
N GLU A 444 20.63 27.58 -4.55
CA GLU A 444 20.64 28.88 -3.87
C GLU A 444 21.51 28.85 -2.60
N CYS A 445 21.35 27.84 -1.75
CA CYS A 445 22.14 27.67 -0.53
C CYS A 445 23.64 27.49 -0.82
N LEU A 446 24.02 26.66 -1.82
CA LEU A 446 25.42 26.43 -2.19
C LEU A 446 26.08 27.68 -2.77
N ILE A 447 25.34 28.48 -3.56
CA ILE A 447 25.81 29.76 -4.09
C ILE A 447 26.02 30.75 -2.96
N ALA A 448 25.05 30.86 -2.05
CA ALA A 448 25.11 31.79 -0.93
C ALA A 448 26.25 31.44 0.05
N ALA A 449 26.50 30.14 0.27
CA ALA A 449 27.65 29.64 1.02
C ALA A 449 28.99 29.75 0.25
N LYS A 450 28.99 30.24 -1.00
CA LYS A 450 30.18 30.43 -1.85
C LYS A 450 30.97 29.14 -2.11
N VAL A 451 30.30 27.99 -2.09
CA VAL A 451 30.89 26.66 -2.36
C VAL A 451 30.45 26.08 -3.71
N TYR A 452 29.42 26.63 -4.34
CA TYR A 452 28.91 26.14 -5.62
C TYR A 452 29.98 26.15 -6.72
N SER A 453 30.10 25.01 -7.42
CA SER A 453 30.91 24.85 -8.62
C SER A 453 30.33 23.73 -9.48
N SER A 454 30.58 23.73 -10.79
CA SER A 454 30.11 22.66 -11.67
C SER A 454 30.66 21.27 -11.29
N ALA A 455 31.87 21.22 -10.72
CA ALA A 455 32.45 19.97 -10.20
C ALA A 455 31.69 19.47 -8.96
N LEU A 456 31.32 20.37 -8.05
CA LEU A 456 30.51 20.02 -6.88
C LEU A 456 29.09 19.61 -7.28
N GLU A 457 28.48 20.31 -8.23
CA GLU A 457 27.16 19.95 -8.76
C GLU A 457 27.16 18.54 -9.35
N GLN A 458 28.18 18.19 -10.16
CA GLN A 458 28.31 16.85 -10.71
C GLN A 458 28.50 15.81 -9.61
N LEU A 459 29.35 16.09 -8.61
CA LEU A 459 29.57 15.20 -7.48
C LEU A 459 28.27 14.93 -6.68
N ILE A 460 27.49 15.98 -6.41
CA ILE A 460 26.18 15.85 -5.74
C ILE A 460 25.18 15.11 -6.63
N THR A 461 25.20 15.33 -7.95
CA THR A 461 24.32 14.63 -8.89
C THR A 461 24.62 13.15 -8.96
N ASP A 462 25.90 12.77 -8.97
CA ASP A 462 26.33 11.37 -8.99
C ASP A 462 26.02 10.65 -7.66
N ALA A 463 26.14 11.37 -6.54
CA ALA A 463 25.85 10.81 -5.21
C ALA A 463 24.35 10.78 -4.88
N GLY A 464 23.57 11.76 -5.36
CA GLY A 464 22.14 11.92 -5.05
C GLY A 464 21.83 12.39 -3.63
N THR A 465 22.83 12.49 -2.75
CA THR A 465 22.75 12.90 -1.33
C THR A 465 23.95 13.78 -0.97
N LEU A 466 23.91 14.42 0.22
CA LEU A 466 24.98 15.30 0.70
C LEU A 466 25.85 14.69 1.81
N ALA A 467 25.48 13.52 2.36
CA ALA A 467 26.09 12.94 3.55
C ALA A 467 27.63 12.90 3.49
N ASP A 468 28.17 12.28 2.44
CA ASP A 468 29.60 11.97 2.31
C ASP A 468 30.39 13.04 1.53
N ILE A 469 29.82 14.24 1.33
CA ILE A 469 30.46 15.29 0.52
C ILE A 469 31.09 16.37 1.42
N ASP A 470 32.38 16.22 1.74
CA ASP A 470 33.12 17.11 2.66
C ASP A 470 33.12 18.60 2.28
N SER A 471 32.97 18.91 0.99
CA SER A 471 32.96 20.29 0.48
C SER A 471 31.65 21.03 0.76
N VAL A 472 30.60 20.34 1.19
CA VAL A 472 29.32 20.96 1.56
C VAL A 472 29.32 21.29 3.06
N PRO A 473 29.03 22.55 3.45
CA PRO A 473 28.86 22.94 4.84
C PRO A 473 27.86 22.06 5.61
N GLN A 474 28.19 21.75 6.86
CA GLN A 474 27.41 20.84 7.71
C GLN A 474 25.97 21.33 7.94
N ASP A 475 25.79 22.63 8.05
CA ASP A 475 24.50 23.29 8.27
C ASP A 475 23.57 23.14 7.04
N ILE A 476 24.11 23.08 5.83
CA ILE A 476 23.38 22.69 4.62
C ILE A 476 23.04 21.20 4.65
N LYS A 477 23.99 20.33 5.01
CA LYS A 477 23.76 18.87 5.08
C LYS A 477 22.62 18.51 6.03
N GLU A 478 22.53 19.20 7.17
CA GLU A 478 21.51 18.99 8.19
C GLU A 478 20.10 19.34 7.71
N VAL A 479 19.95 20.36 6.87
CA VAL A 479 18.64 20.72 6.31
C VAL A 479 18.23 19.75 5.20
N PHE A 480 19.13 19.46 4.26
CA PHE A 480 18.85 18.64 3.07
C PHE A 480 19.06 17.14 3.33
N VAL A 481 18.50 16.65 4.44
CA VAL A 481 18.49 15.21 4.79
C VAL A 481 17.62 14.42 3.82
N CYS A 482 18.13 13.26 3.42
CA CYS A 482 17.44 12.31 2.55
C CYS A 482 17.03 11.04 3.34
N ALA A 483 16.23 10.18 2.73
CA ALA A 483 15.70 8.97 3.36
C ALA A 483 16.78 8.01 3.90
N ASP A 484 17.95 7.95 3.25
CA ASP A 484 19.11 7.14 3.64
C ASP A 484 19.87 7.68 4.87
N THR A 485 19.60 8.91 5.25
CA THR A 485 20.31 9.66 6.31
C THR A 485 19.36 10.11 7.41
N ALA A 486 18.07 9.77 7.29
CA ALA A 486 17.05 10.04 8.29
C ALA A 486 17.10 8.97 9.40
N SER A 487 17.20 9.39 10.67
CA SER A 487 17.28 8.41 11.76
C SER A 487 15.92 7.70 11.97
N PRO A 488 15.86 6.39 12.28
CA PRO A 488 14.59 5.69 12.52
C PRO A 488 13.74 6.32 13.62
N ILE A 489 14.36 6.82 14.69
CA ILE A 489 13.66 7.46 15.80
C ILE A 489 13.06 8.82 15.41
N SER A 490 13.76 9.63 14.60
CA SER A 490 13.21 10.89 14.09
C SER A 490 12.05 10.64 13.13
N GLN A 491 12.16 9.60 12.29
CA GLN A 491 11.07 9.16 11.42
C GLN A 491 9.83 8.75 12.23
N LEU A 492 10.01 7.99 13.31
CA LEU A 492 8.92 7.62 14.22
C LEU A 492 8.29 8.83 14.92
N LYS A 493 9.11 9.76 15.44
CA LYS A 493 8.61 10.98 16.08
C LYS A 493 7.65 11.75 15.15
N LEU A 494 8.03 11.85 13.87
CA LEU A 494 7.18 12.47 12.84
C LEU A 494 5.91 11.67 12.57
N GLU A 495 6.01 10.35 12.45
CA GLU A 495 4.83 9.49 12.30
C GLU A 495 3.82 9.70 13.45
N ALA A 496 4.29 9.65 14.69
CA ALA A 496 3.49 9.84 15.88
C ALA A 496 2.88 11.26 15.93
N ALA A 497 3.68 12.30 15.60
CA ALA A 497 3.24 13.69 15.57
C ALA A 497 2.06 13.91 14.61
N PHE A 498 2.11 13.30 13.42
CA PHE A 498 1.01 13.32 12.46
C PHE A 498 -0.16 12.44 12.93
N GLN A 499 0.10 11.22 13.42
CA GLN A 499 -0.95 10.26 13.79
C GLN A 499 -1.85 10.80 14.90
N LYS A 500 -1.29 11.50 15.91
CA LYS A 500 -2.07 12.11 17.00
C LYS A 500 -3.20 13.02 16.51
N ASN A 501 -3.02 13.64 15.34
CA ASN A 501 -3.97 14.60 14.79
C ASN A 501 -4.59 14.12 13.46
N THR A 502 -4.63 12.80 13.23
CA THR A 502 -5.21 12.20 12.02
C THR A 502 -6.33 11.26 12.41
N ASP A 503 -7.51 11.39 11.78
CA ASP A 503 -8.67 10.52 12.07
C ASP A 503 -8.46 9.07 11.60
N GLY A 504 -7.82 8.91 10.43
CA GLY A 504 -7.42 7.63 9.85
C GLY A 504 -6.02 7.21 10.27
N ALA A 505 -5.26 6.61 9.35
CA ALA A 505 -3.85 6.24 9.58
C ALA A 505 -2.87 7.22 8.96
N VAL A 506 -1.64 7.09 9.43
CA VAL A 506 -0.45 7.60 8.74
C VAL A 506 0.29 6.46 8.07
N SER A 507 0.20 6.36 6.73
CA SER A 507 1.01 5.41 5.98
C SER A 507 2.42 5.96 5.77
N LYS A 508 3.30 5.69 6.72
CA LYS A 508 4.73 6.00 6.65
C LYS A 508 5.58 4.74 6.71
N THR A 509 6.72 4.73 6.00
CA THR A 509 7.74 3.69 6.11
C THR A 509 8.92 4.19 6.91
N ILE A 510 9.27 3.50 7.99
CA ILE A 510 10.50 3.74 8.73
C ILE A 510 11.65 3.00 8.04
N VAL A 511 12.57 3.79 7.48
CA VAL A 511 13.76 3.28 6.80
C VAL A 511 14.88 3.08 7.81
N PHE A 512 15.48 1.89 7.80
CA PHE A 512 16.61 1.47 8.61
C PHE A 512 17.86 1.26 7.77
N ASP A 513 19.02 1.38 8.39
CA ASP A 513 20.28 0.98 7.79
C ASP A 513 20.27 -0.50 7.36
N ALA A 514 21.04 -0.80 6.32
CA ALA A 514 21.26 -2.15 5.82
C ALA A 514 21.70 -3.15 6.92
N ASN A 515 22.47 -2.66 7.89
CA ASN A 515 23.02 -3.46 8.99
C ASN A 515 22.19 -3.39 10.27
N ALA A 516 20.99 -2.79 10.25
CA ALA A 516 20.13 -2.73 11.41
C ALA A 516 19.86 -4.13 11.97
N SER A 517 19.96 -4.28 13.29
CA SER A 517 19.68 -5.52 13.97
C SER A 517 18.18 -5.75 14.12
N ALA A 518 17.77 -6.99 14.38
CA ALA A 518 16.38 -7.27 14.71
C ALA A 518 15.95 -6.57 16.02
N VAL A 519 16.88 -6.31 16.93
CA VAL A 519 16.60 -5.55 18.17
C VAL A 519 16.29 -4.09 17.85
N ASP A 520 16.98 -3.46 16.90
CA ASP A 520 16.72 -2.07 16.52
C ASP A 520 15.30 -1.90 15.94
N ILE A 521 14.86 -2.87 15.12
CA ILE A 521 13.50 -2.87 14.56
C ILE A 521 12.48 -3.15 15.66
N ALA A 522 12.76 -4.08 16.58
CA ALA A 522 11.88 -4.37 17.71
C ALA A 522 11.72 -3.16 18.65
N ASP A 523 12.77 -2.38 18.89
CA ASP A 523 12.70 -1.16 19.69
C ASP A 523 11.73 -0.16 19.05
N ILE A 524 11.93 0.17 17.77
CA ILE A 524 11.05 1.10 17.07
C ILE A 524 9.62 0.56 16.95
N PHE A 525 9.44 -0.75 16.69
CA PHE A 525 8.13 -1.40 16.70
C PHE A 525 7.37 -1.12 18.01
N LEU A 526 8.02 -1.35 19.15
CA LEU A 526 7.38 -1.23 20.46
C LEU A 526 7.09 0.24 20.76
N ARG A 527 8.00 1.14 20.39
CA ARG A 527 7.75 2.59 20.51
C ARG A 527 6.59 3.04 19.64
N SER A 528 6.44 2.52 18.41
CA SER A 528 5.29 2.83 17.55
C SER A 528 3.97 2.48 18.22
N HIS A 529 3.90 1.31 18.85
CA HIS A 529 2.75 0.92 19.65
C HIS A 529 2.51 1.92 20.80
N ASP A 530 3.53 2.21 21.59
CA ASP A 530 3.40 3.04 22.79
C ASP A 530 3.07 4.51 22.47
N THR A 531 3.44 4.99 21.28
CA THR A 531 3.10 6.35 20.82
C THR A 531 1.71 6.46 20.21
N GLY A 532 0.94 5.37 20.16
CA GLY A 532 -0.40 5.35 19.57
C GLY A 532 -0.40 5.41 18.04
N CYS A 533 0.70 5.00 17.39
CA CYS A 533 0.66 4.82 15.94
C CYS A 533 -0.34 3.72 15.59
N MET A 534 -1.13 3.87 14.52
CA MET A 534 -2.04 2.78 14.11
C MET A 534 -1.30 1.62 13.44
N MET A 535 -0.14 1.92 12.85
CA MET A 535 0.64 0.95 12.10
C MET A 535 2.13 1.13 12.31
N PHE A 536 2.90 0.12 11.91
CA PHE A 536 4.35 0.19 11.80
C PHE A 536 4.81 -0.53 10.54
N LYS A 537 5.57 0.19 9.70
CA LYS A 537 6.21 -0.34 8.50
C LYS A 537 7.71 -0.11 8.59
N ALA A 538 8.48 -1.17 8.42
CA ALA A 538 9.92 -1.12 8.45
C ALA A 538 10.50 -1.53 7.08
N LYS A 539 11.56 -0.86 6.65
CA LYS A 539 12.35 -1.26 5.48
C LYS A 539 13.83 -1.04 5.76
N CYS A 540 14.69 -2.03 5.51
CA CYS A 540 16.13 -1.83 5.53
C CYS A 540 16.63 -1.44 4.13
N LEU A 541 17.66 -0.58 4.00
CA LEU A 541 18.13 -0.10 2.68
C LEU A 541 18.56 -1.21 1.70
N ASP A 542 18.99 -2.38 2.20
CA ASP A 542 19.34 -3.55 1.40
C ASP A 542 18.14 -4.47 1.09
N THR A 543 16.98 -4.20 1.69
CA THR A 543 15.75 -4.94 1.37
C THR A 543 15.15 -4.38 0.09
N VAL A 544 15.22 -5.19 -0.96
CA VAL A 544 14.57 -4.91 -2.24
C VAL A 544 13.07 -4.74 -1.97
N ASP A 545 12.45 -3.69 -2.52
CA ASP A 545 11.00 -3.51 -2.48
C ASP A 545 10.31 -4.83 -2.85
N ALA A 546 9.45 -5.36 -1.96
CA ALA A 546 8.54 -6.42 -2.33
C ALA A 546 7.50 -5.82 -3.30
N PRO A 547 7.73 -5.99 -4.60
CA PRO A 547 7.16 -7.09 -5.33
C PRO A 547 8.28 -7.99 -5.86
N VAL A 548 8.19 -9.31 -5.61
CA VAL A 548 9.16 -10.36 -6.02
C VAL A 548 9.94 -9.95 -7.26
N GLN A 549 11.09 -9.31 -7.06
CA GLN A 549 12.13 -9.35 -8.05
C GLN A 549 12.61 -10.79 -8.01
N LYS A 550 12.48 -11.44 -9.17
CA LYS A 550 13.18 -12.69 -9.46
C LYS A 550 14.54 -12.60 -8.79
N ASN A 551 14.93 -13.66 -8.09
CA ASN A 551 16.32 -13.94 -7.80
C ASN A 551 17.12 -13.92 -9.11
N THR A 552 17.49 -12.74 -9.59
CA THR A 552 18.71 -12.54 -10.35
C THR A 552 19.80 -12.62 -9.31
N ARG A 553 20.09 -13.86 -8.86
CA ARG A 553 21.48 -14.28 -8.72
C ARG A 553 22.19 -13.65 -9.91
N ARG A 554 23.15 -12.74 -9.67
CA ARG A 554 24.01 -12.13 -10.69
C ARG A 554 24.06 -13.08 -11.88
N LEU A 555 23.31 -12.77 -12.94
CA LEU A 555 23.37 -13.55 -14.16
C LEU A 555 24.85 -13.51 -14.53
N ALA A 556 25.52 -14.66 -14.47
CA ALA A 556 26.82 -14.80 -15.10
C ALA A 556 26.64 -14.18 -16.49
N GLN A 557 27.45 -13.16 -16.81
CA GLN A 557 27.33 -12.40 -18.05
C GLN A 557 27.10 -13.38 -19.19
N VAL A 558 25.87 -13.38 -19.74
CA VAL A 558 25.55 -14.15 -20.93
C VAL A 558 26.32 -13.46 -22.03
N THR A 559 27.40 -14.07 -22.48
CA THR A 559 28.21 -13.51 -23.56
C THR A 559 27.40 -13.59 -24.85
N GLU A 560 27.24 -12.46 -25.56
CA GLU A 560 26.50 -12.37 -26.83
C GLU A 560 27.03 -13.32 -27.91
N ILE A 561 28.25 -13.83 -27.75
CA ILE A 561 28.90 -14.77 -28.66
C ILE A 561 29.03 -16.14 -27.98
N PRO A 562 28.25 -17.16 -28.40
CA PRO A 562 28.38 -18.52 -27.88
C PRO A 562 29.78 -19.06 -28.17
N ARG A 563 30.43 -19.64 -27.15
CA ARG A 563 31.79 -20.20 -27.27
C ARG A 563 31.90 -21.15 -28.48
N THR A 564 32.94 -20.99 -29.29
CA THR A 564 33.19 -21.83 -30.47
C THR A 564 33.75 -23.21 -30.05
N ALA A 565 33.43 -24.26 -30.81
CA ALA A 565 33.74 -25.66 -30.50
C ALA A 565 35.22 -25.90 -30.12
N LEU A 566 35.46 -26.75 -29.12
CA LEU A 566 36.78 -26.99 -28.52
C LEU A 566 37.70 -27.90 -29.34
N GLU A 567 39.01 -27.60 -29.30
CA GLU A 567 40.06 -28.49 -29.81
C GLU A 567 40.32 -29.71 -28.89
N VAL A 568 40.08 -29.59 -27.57
CA VAL A 568 40.19 -30.71 -26.60
C VAL A 568 39.12 -30.55 -25.51
N ALA A 569 38.18 -31.49 -25.40
CA ALA A 569 37.16 -31.55 -24.35
C ALA A 569 37.08 -32.95 -23.73
N SER A 570 36.79 -33.02 -22.43
CA SER A 570 36.40 -34.27 -21.77
C SER A 570 34.91 -34.50 -21.99
N SER A 571 34.46 -35.75 -22.03
CA SER A 571 33.04 -36.05 -22.19
C SER A 571 32.62 -37.23 -21.34
N THR A 572 31.39 -37.16 -20.83
CA THR A 572 30.69 -38.31 -20.26
C THR A 572 29.62 -38.76 -21.24
N THR A 573 29.54 -40.06 -21.47
CA THR A 573 28.56 -40.65 -22.39
C THR A 573 27.79 -41.74 -21.68
N GLU A 574 26.47 -41.59 -21.63
CA GLU A 574 25.58 -42.54 -20.97
C GLU A 574 24.47 -43.02 -21.87
N ARG A 575 24.14 -44.30 -21.74
CA ARG A 575 23.10 -44.94 -22.53
C ARG A 575 21.85 -45.11 -21.67
N PHE A 576 20.77 -44.49 -22.11
CA PHE A 576 19.45 -44.59 -21.52
C PHE A 576 18.57 -45.48 -22.39
N ARG A 577 17.78 -46.31 -21.73
CA ARG A 577 16.68 -47.00 -22.37
C ARG A 577 15.42 -46.22 -22.03
N SER A 578 14.77 -45.66 -23.03
CA SER A 578 13.46 -45.04 -22.90
C SER A 578 12.38 -45.97 -23.44
N PRO A 579 11.10 -45.74 -23.12
CA PRO A 579 9.99 -46.48 -23.72
C PRO A 579 9.94 -46.39 -25.26
N CYS A 580 10.48 -45.31 -25.83
CA CYS A 580 10.54 -45.08 -27.28
C CYS A 580 11.79 -45.64 -27.98
N GLY A 581 12.77 -46.16 -27.23
CA GLY A 581 13.97 -46.78 -27.79
C GLY A 581 15.20 -46.64 -26.91
N THR A 582 16.37 -46.99 -27.43
CA THR A 582 17.63 -46.71 -26.73
C THR A 582 18.21 -45.40 -27.25
N MET A 583 18.59 -44.53 -26.32
CA MET A 583 19.24 -43.25 -26.58
C MET A 583 20.57 -43.21 -25.83
N THR A 584 21.54 -42.53 -26.40
CA THR A 584 22.82 -42.22 -25.79
C THR A 584 22.92 -40.70 -25.69
N VAL A 585 23.28 -40.20 -24.52
CA VAL A 585 23.50 -38.78 -24.25
C VAL A 585 24.98 -38.62 -23.93
N THR A 586 25.66 -37.77 -24.69
CA THR A 586 27.05 -37.38 -24.48
C THR A 586 27.06 -35.91 -24.08
N VAL A 587 27.67 -35.60 -22.94
CA VAL A 587 27.87 -34.22 -22.50
C VAL A 587 29.37 -33.96 -22.38
N SER A 588 29.84 -32.97 -23.13
CA SER A 588 31.22 -32.50 -23.08
C SER A 588 31.37 -31.43 -22.02
N TYR A 589 32.56 -31.33 -21.42
CA TYR A 589 32.94 -30.32 -20.45
C TYR A 589 34.45 -30.09 -20.46
N ASP A 590 34.86 -28.91 -19.99
CA ASP A 590 36.25 -28.49 -19.87
C ASP A 590 36.47 -27.74 -18.54
N ARG A 591 37.57 -26.96 -18.45
CA ARG A 591 37.92 -26.15 -17.28
C ARG A 591 36.97 -24.96 -17.07
N LEU A 592 36.29 -24.49 -18.10
CA LEU A 592 35.35 -23.37 -18.01
C LEU A 592 33.93 -23.84 -17.67
N GLY A 593 33.61 -25.12 -17.86
CA GLY A 593 32.34 -25.70 -17.47
C GLY A 593 31.78 -26.68 -18.49
N VAL A 594 30.49 -27.02 -18.31
CA VAL A 594 29.73 -27.82 -19.27
C VAL A 594 29.47 -27.02 -20.54
N CYS A 595 29.46 -27.73 -21.67
CA CYS A 595 29.96 -27.20 -22.91
C CYS A 595 29.06 -27.55 -24.10
N GLU A 596 28.88 -28.84 -24.36
CA GLU A 596 28.12 -29.32 -25.51
C GLU A 596 27.30 -30.55 -25.11
N VAL A 597 26.15 -30.71 -25.75
CA VAL A 597 25.25 -31.86 -25.54
C VAL A 597 24.97 -32.53 -26.89
N TYR A 598 25.25 -33.82 -26.96
CA TYR A 598 24.95 -34.66 -28.11
C TYR A 598 24.03 -35.80 -27.73
N THR A 599 23.00 -36.02 -28.55
CA THR A 599 22.08 -37.15 -28.39
C THR A 599 22.12 -38.03 -29.63
N HIS A 600 22.19 -39.35 -29.42
CA HIS A 600 22.19 -40.33 -30.49
C HIS A 600 21.28 -41.52 -30.16
N GLY A 601 20.60 -42.08 -31.15
CA GLY A 601 19.60 -43.14 -30.95
C GLY A 601 18.17 -42.60 -30.86
N CYS A 602 17.23 -43.48 -30.50
CA CYS A 602 15.78 -43.23 -30.65
C CYS A 602 15.30 -43.00 -32.10
N GLU A 603 16.05 -43.50 -33.10
CA GLU A 603 15.84 -43.23 -34.53
C GLU A 603 14.52 -43.77 -35.11
N ASN A 604 13.81 -44.62 -34.36
CA ASN A 604 12.51 -45.18 -34.75
C ASN A 604 11.33 -44.58 -33.95
N CYS A 605 11.52 -43.44 -33.27
CA CYS A 605 10.44 -42.74 -32.56
C CYS A 605 10.01 -41.47 -33.30
N GLY A 606 8.71 -41.17 -33.30
CA GLY A 606 8.15 -39.94 -33.90
C GLY A 606 8.64 -38.64 -33.25
N CYS A 607 9.37 -38.72 -32.13
CA CYS A 607 9.89 -37.57 -31.38
C CYS A 607 11.33 -37.17 -31.74
N THR A 608 11.94 -37.79 -32.75
CA THR A 608 13.35 -37.54 -33.12
C THR A 608 13.63 -36.06 -33.45
N ALA A 609 12.66 -35.35 -34.06
CA ALA A 609 12.79 -33.92 -34.35
C ALA A 609 12.82 -33.07 -33.07
N TYR A 610 11.94 -33.36 -32.11
CA TYR A 610 11.89 -32.68 -30.82
C TYR A 610 13.15 -32.94 -30.00
N LEU A 611 13.64 -34.18 -29.98
CA LEU A 611 14.90 -34.53 -29.31
C LEU A 611 16.08 -33.71 -29.85
N LYS A 612 16.19 -33.58 -31.18
CA LYS A 612 17.23 -32.75 -31.82
C LYS A 612 17.06 -31.26 -31.52
N ALA A 613 15.83 -30.77 -31.44
CA ALA A 613 15.55 -29.38 -31.05
C ALA A 613 15.98 -29.12 -29.60
N THR A 614 15.59 -29.99 -28.67
CA THR A 614 15.98 -29.93 -27.26
C THR A 614 17.50 -29.98 -27.10
N GLN A 615 18.17 -30.89 -27.81
CA GLN A 615 19.63 -30.96 -27.82
C GLN A 615 20.26 -29.63 -28.27
N ARG A 616 19.83 -29.08 -29.41
CA ARG A 616 20.41 -27.84 -29.96
C ARG A 616 20.20 -26.63 -29.08
N LEU A 617 19.03 -26.53 -28.42
CA LEU A 617 18.74 -25.45 -27.50
C LEU A 617 19.55 -25.56 -26.21
N ALA A 618 19.70 -26.78 -25.66
CA ALA A 618 20.56 -27.02 -24.51
C ALA A 618 22.03 -26.71 -24.83
N ASP A 619 22.51 -27.14 -26.00
CA ASP A 619 23.87 -26.85 -26.50
C ASP A 619 24.11 -25.35 -26.62
N LEU A 620 23.20 -24.62 -27.27
CA LEU A 620 23.30 -23.17 -27.42
C LEU A 620 23.30 -22.45 -26.06
N ALA A 621 22.43 -22.84 -25.15
CA ALA A 621 22.34 -22.23 -23.82
C ALA A 621 23.65 -22.41 -23.04
N LEU A 622 24.18 -23.63 -22.98
CA LEU A 622 25.43 -23.94 -22.30
C LEU A 622 26.62 -23.19 -22.93
N ARG A 623 26.65 -23.11 -24.27
CA ARG A 623 27.69 -22.37 -25.00
C ARG A 623 27.62 -20.85 -24.80
N SER A 624 26.46 -20.33 -24.43
CA SER A 624 26.22 -18.90 -24.17
C SER A 624 26.45 -18.51 -22.70
N GLY A 625 27.00 -19.43 -21.89
CA GLY A 625 27.32 -19.15 -20.48
C GLY A 625 26.13 -19.34 -19.51
N VAL A 626 25.03 -19.95 -19.95
CA VAL A 626 23.92 -20.28 -19.06
C VAL A 626 24.35 -21.38 -18.08
N PRO A 627 24.18 -21.20 -16.75
CA PRO A 627 24.54 -22.21 -15.77
C PRO A 627 23.86 -23.56 -16.04
N PRO A 628 24.58 -24.69 -15.96
CA PRO A 628 24.03 -26.03 -16.22
C PRO A 628 22.79 -26.35 -15.38
N GLU A 629 22.74 -25.87 -14.14
CA GLU A 629 21.61 -26.05 -13.23
C GLU A 629 20.31 -25.44 -13.79
N ASN A 630 20.42 -24.29 -14.47
CA ASN A 630 19.28 -23.61 -15.08
C ASN A 630 18.75 -24.42 -16.27
N VAL A 631 19.65 -24.95 -17.11
CA VAL A 631 19.27 -25.82 -18.24
C VAL A 631 18.63 -27.11 -17.72
N CYS A 632 19.18 -27.73 -16.69
CA CYS A 632 18.62 -28.94 -16.07
C CYS A 632 17.22 -28.69 -15.50
N THR A 633 16.99 -27.54 -14.85
CA THR A 633 15.69 -27.20 -14.26
C THR A 633 14.60 -27.08 -15.32
N GLN A 634 14.93 -26.54 -16.50
CA GLN A 634 13.99 -26.46 -17.61
C GLN A 634 13.68 -27.81 -18.25
N LEU A 635 14.57 -28.80 -18.14
CA LEU A 635 14.42 -30.11 -18.77
C LEU A 635 13.80 -31.17 -17.85
N ARG A 636 14.01 -31.05 -16.53
CA ARG A 636 13.50 -32.01 -15.54
C ARG A 636 11.98 -31.94 -15.43
N GLY A 637 11.34 -33.11 -15.34
CA GLY A 637 9.90 -33.24 -15.15
C GLY A 637 9.08 -33.18 -16.44
N ILE A 638 9.69 -32.84 -17.58
CA ILE A 638 9.02 -32.90 -18.88
C ILE A 638 8.80 -34.37 -19.26
N LYS A 639 7.55 -34.85 -19.25
CA LYS A 639 7.21 -36.23 -19.63
C LYS A 639 6.46 -36.28 -20.95
N CYS A 640 6.84 -37.20 -21.83
CA CYS A 640 6.07 -37.48 -23.04
C CYS A 640 5.01 -38.56 -22.77
N GLU A 641 3.96 -38.60 -23.60
CA GLU A 641 2.84 -39.53 -23.46
C GLU A 641 3.29 -41.00 -23.34
N VAL A 642 4.28 -41.41 -24.14
CA VAL A 642 4.87 -42.76 -24.11
C VAL A 642 5.64 -43.03 -22.82
N ALA A 643 6.28 -42.00 -22.23
CA ALA A 643 6.95 -42.12 -20.94
C ALA A 643 5.97 -42.20 -19.77
N MET A 644 4.81 -41.56 -19.89
CA MET A 644 3.73 -41.65 -18.90
C MET A 644 2.99 -42.99 -18.94
N SER A 645 2.88 -43.60 -20.12
CA SER A 645 2.07 -44.81 -20.33
C SER A 645 2.82 -46.14 -20.17
N SER A 646 4.13 -46.13 -19.86
CA SER A 646 4.95 -47.35 -19.77
C SER A 646 5.37 -47.67 -18.32
N PRO A 647 4.79 -48.71 -17.68
CA PRO A 647 5.16 -49.11 -16.32
C PRO A 647 6.57 -49.71 -16.21
N ALA A 648 7.15 -50.14 -17.35
CA ALA A 648 8.37 -50.95 -17.38
C ALA A 648 9.67 -50.15 -17.15
N MET A 649 9.61 -48.82 -17.24
CA MET A 649 10.77 -47.94 -17.05
C MET A 649 10.27 -46.73 -16.28
N ARG A 650 10.70 -46.55 -15.03
CA ARG A 650 10.29 -45.49 -14.07
C ARG A 650 10.30 -44.06 -14.67
N GLY A 651 9.33 -43.71 -15.51
CA GLY A 651 8.99 -42.36 -15.94
C GLY A 651 10.08 -41.47 -16.54
N VAL A 652 11.29 -41.95 -16.88
CA VAL A 652 12.38 -41.10 -17.38
C VAL A 652 12.15 -40.78 -18.87
N SER A 653 11.90 -39.50 -19.16
CA SER A 653 11.78 -38.99 -20.53
C SER A 653 13.14 -38.69 -21.16
N CYS A 654 13.17 -38.34 -22.44
CA CYS A 654 14.41 -37.89 -23.09
C CYS A 654 14.97 -36.58 -22.48
N PRO A 655 14.16 -35.54 -22.19
CA PRO A 655 14.61 -34.37 -21.43
C PRO A 655 15.19 -34.70 -20.04
N ASP A 656 14.55 -35.59 -19.28
CA ASP A 656 15.06 -36.01 -17.97
C ASP A 656 16.42 -36.70 -18.07
N ALA A 657 16.58 -37.56 -19.09
CA ALA A 657 17.85 -38.22 -19.37
C ALA A 657 18.96 -37.22 -19.71
N ILE A 658 18.64 -36.19 -20.51
CA ILE A 658 19.61 -35.12 -20.86
C ILE A 658 20.01 -34.35 -19.60
N ALA A 659 19.04 -33.90 -18.79
CA ALA A 659 19.31 -33.16 -17.55
C ALA A 659 20.21 -33.96 -16.60
N SER A 660 19.92 -35.25 -16.43
CA SER A 660 20.68 -36.13 -15.53
C SER A 660 22.16 -36.26 -15.91
N VAL A 661 22.47 -36.28 -17.21
CA VAL A 661 23.87 -36.36 -17.68
C VAL A 661 24.56 -34.98 -17.59
N ILE A 662 23.84 -33.89 -17.83
CA ILE A 662 24.37 -32.53 -17.64
C ILE A 662 24.77 -32.31 -16.18
N ASP A 663 23.92 -32.70 -15.21
CA ASP A 663 24.23 -32.57 -13.78
C ASP A 663 25.50 -33.32 -13.38
N ARG A 664 25.67 -34.55 -13.89
CA ARG A 664 26.87 -35.36 -13.62
C ARG A 664 28.11 -34.77 -14.28
N ALA A 665 27.99 -34.30 -15.51
CA ALA A 665 29.08 -33.60 -16.20
C ALA A 665 29.49 -32.32 -15.45
N ALA A 666 28.52 -31.56 -14.92
CA ALA A 666 28.79 -30.36 -14.12
C ALA A 666 29.52 -30.70 -12.82
N ALA A 667 29.12 -31.78 -12.13
CA ALA A 667 29.84 -32.27 -10.95
C ALA A 667 31.30 -32.67 -11.28
N LEU A 668 31.52 -33.36 -12.39
CA LEU A 668 32.86 -33.75 -12.84
C LEU A 668 33.72 -32.56 -13.30
N SER A 669 33.11 -31.55 -13.92
CA SER A 669 33.78 -30.31 -14.32
C SER A 669 34.27 -29.51 -13.10
N ARG A 670 33.47 -29.45 -12.02
CA ARG A 670 33.88 -28.81 -10.76
C ARG A 670 35.14 -29.44 -10.15
N THR A 671 35.23 -30.78 -10.14
CA THR A 671 36.47 -31.46 -9.72
C THR A 671 37.68 -31.13 -10.59
N MET A 672 37.51 -30.85 -11.89
CA MET A 672 38.62 -30.39 -12.76
C MET A 672 39.00 -28.93 -12.54
N GLN A 673 38.08 -28.10 -12.01
CA GLN A 673 38.34 -26.72 -11.62
C GLN A 673 39.11 -26.66 -10.30
N ASP A 674 38.75 -27.52 -9.33
CA ASP A 674 39.36 -27.56 -8.00
C ASP A 674 40.81 -28.12 -7.99
N GLU A 675 41.20 -28.93 -8.98
CA GLU A 675 42.59 -29.43 -9.12
C GLU A 675 43.55 -28.39 -9.72
N TYR A 676 43.07 -27.23 -10.15
CA TYR A 676 43.89 -26.18 -10.74
C TYR A 676 44.24 -25.11 -9.70
N VAL A 677 45.46 -25.18 -9.17
CA VAL A 677 46.07 -24.10 -8.39
C VAL A 677 46.67 -23.11 -9.37
N GLU A 678 46.19 -21.85 -9.36
CA GLU A 678 46.86 -20.77 -10.09
C GLU A 678 48.31 -20.64 -9.58
N PRO A 679 49.32 -20.55 -10.45
CA PRO A 679 50.67 -20.27 -10.00
C PRO A 679 50.74 -18.83 -9.45
N ASP A 680 51.37 -18.71 -8.28
CA ASP A 680 51.61 -17.47 -7.53
C ASP A 680 52.22 -16.37 -8.44
N PRO A 681 51.69 -15.12 -8.47
CA PRO A 681 52.15 -14.08 -9.38
C PRO A 681 53.60 -13.60 -9.18
N GLU A 682 54.28 -13.98 -8.10
CA GLU A 682 55.61 -13.46 -7.75
C GLU A 682 56.81 -14.34 -8.18
N GLU A 683 56.62 -15.54 -8.72
CA GLU A 683 57.73 -16.37 -9.24
C GLU A 683 57.56 -16.74 -10.72
N THR A 684 57.63 -15.76 -11.63
CA THR A 684 58.11 -16.04 -12.99
C THR A 684 58.77 -14.82 -13.63
N THR A 685 60.00 -14.53 -13.18
CA THR A 685 60.94 -13.71 -13.93
C THR A 685 61.40 -14.41 -15.22
N THR A 686 61.42 -13.62 -16.30
CA THR A 686 62.26 -13.72 -17.49
C THR A 686 62.07 -14.91 -18.43
N LEU A 687 61.41 -14.66 -19.56
CA LEU A 687 61.93 -14.95 -20.90
C LEU A 687 61.22 -14.02 -21.90
N ALA A 688 61.86 -12.90 -22.21
CA ALA A 688 61.45 -11.99 -23.27
C ALA A 688 62.06 -12.40 -24.62
N ALA A 689 61.29 -12.27 -25.70
CA ALA A 689 61.73 -11.82 -27.03
C ALA A 689 60.52 -11.67 -27.97
N PRO A 690 60.56 -10.77 -28.97
CA PRO A 690 61.06 -9.40 -28.96
C PRO A 690 59.99 -8.41 -29.46
N GLU A 691 60.10 -7.16 -29.00
CA GLU A 691 59.34 -6.01 -29.51
C GLU A 691 59.82 -5.63 -30.92
N GLU A 692 58.87 -5.47 -31.85
CA GLU A 692 59.04 -4.60 -33.03
C GLU A 692 58.12 -3.38 -32.84
N GLU A 693 58.74 -2.21 -32.73
CA GLU A 693 58.09 -0.91 -32.83
C GLU A 693 57.60 -0.64 -34.26
N ILE A 694 56.36 -0.18 -34.42
CA ILE A 694 55.99 0.73 -35.51
C ILE A 694 55.21 1.91 -34.90
N PRO A 695 55.51 3.18 -35.27
CA PRO A 695 55.15 4.35 -34.49
C PRO A 695 53.93 5.14 -35.03
N LEU A 696 53.21 5.75 -34.08
CA LEU A 696 52.54 7.06 -34.02
C LEU A 696 51.70 7.62 -35.20
N THR A 697 50.51 8.13 -34.78
CA THR A 697 49.71 9.28 -35.26
C THR A 697 48.90 9.16 -36.56
N GLU A 698 47.59 9.42 -36.48
CA GLU A 698 46.95 10.68 -36.93
C GLU A 698 45.50 10.79 -36.45
N ASP A 699 45.08 12.04 -36.18
CA ASP A 699 43.77 12.48 -35.71
C ASP A 699 42.65 12.15 -36.73
N ILE A 700 41.53 11.59 -36.24
CA ILE A 700 40.29 11.49 -37.01
C ILE A 700 39.66 12.88 -37.05
N SER A 701 39.49 13.45 -38.24
CA SER A 701 38.92 14.79 -38.42
C SER A 701 37.40 14.76 -38.24
N ALA A 702 36.84 15.91 -37.86
CA ALA A 702 35.39 16.11 -37.67
C ALA A 702 34.53 15.80 -38.91
N GLU A 703 35.12 15.63 -40.10
CA GLU A 703 34.40 15.23 -41.33
C GLU A 703 34.09 13.72 -41.37
N GLU A 704 34.83 12.85 -40.66
CA GLU A 704 34.54 11.41 -40.62
C GLU A 704 33.42 11.06 -39.62
N LEU A 705 33.26 11.86 -38.56
CA LEU A 705 32.12 11.74 -37.61
C LEU A 705 30.79 12.26 -38.19
N GLU A 706 30.84 13.24 -39.11
CA GLU A 706 29.64 13.71 -39.83
C GLU A 706 29.18 12.73 -40.92
N ALA A 707 30.06 11.85 -41.42
CA ALA A 707 29.70 10.82 -42.40
C ALA A 707 28.95 9.63 -41.75
N GLU A 708 29.29 9.24 -40.52
CA GLU A 708 28.57 8.19 -39.79
C GLU A 708 27.17 8.64 -39.34
N ALA A 709 27.02 9.90 -38.91
CA ALA A 709 25.71 10.48 -38.56
C ALA A 709 24.77 10.66 -39.78
N ALA A 710 25.32 10.83 -40.99
CA ALA A 710 24.54 10.95 -42.23
C ALA A 710 24.01 9.59 -42.75
N ILE A 711 24.66 8.48 -42.39
CA ILE A 711 24.23 7.12 -42.77
C ILE A 711 23.06 6.67 -41.88
N GLU A 712 23.12 6.96 -40.58
CA GLU A 712 22.05 6.63 -39.61
C GLU A 712 20.76 7.46 -39.85
N ALA A 713 20.89 8.68 -40.38
CA ALA A 713 19.77 9.53 -40.81
C ALA A 713 19.15 9.10 -42.16
N GLN A 714 19.88 8.35 -43.00
CA GLN A 714 19.35 7.82 -44.27
C GLN A 714 18.57 6.51 -44.10
N GLU A 715 18.93 5.68 -43.12
CA GLU A 715 18.19 4.44 -42.83
C GLU A 715 16.83 4.72 -42.14
N THR A 716 16.78 5.74 -41.28
CA THR A 716 15.53 6.18 -40.61
C THR A 716 14.56 6.95 -41.52
N ALA A 717 15.04 7.51 -42.64
CA ALA A 717 14.21 8.15 -43.67
C ALA A 717 13.64 7.15 -44.70
N ALA A 718 14.24 5.97 -44.85
CA ALA A 718 13.80 4.94 -45.80
C ALA A 718 12.60 4.12 -45.29
N GLU A 719 12.38 4.02 -43.98
CA GLU A 719 11.23 3.31 -43.41
C GLU A 719 9.92 4.13 -43.38
N ASN A 720 10.01 5.47 -43.46
CA ASN A 720 8.84 6.36 -43.39
C ASN A 720 8.24 6.80 -44.75
N ILE A 721 8.65 6.20 -45.88
CA ILE A 721 8.14 6.54 -47.23
C ILE A 721 7.34 5.38 -47.89
N SER A 722 7.00 4.33 -47.14
CA SER A 722 6.26 3.17 -47.72
C SER A 722 4.74 3.14 -47.50
N GLU A 723 4.14 4.12 -46.83
CA GLU A 723 2.67 4.23 -46.70
C GLU A 723 2.18 5.65 -46.97
N HIS A 724 2.14 6.04 -48.25
CA HIS A 724 1.20 6.95 -48.91
C HIS A 724 1.87 7.59 -50.11
N GLU A 725 1.61 7.05 -51.30
CA GLU A 725 1.41 7.80 -52.56
C GLU A 725 1.34 6.80 -53.72
N ASN A 726 0.14 6.50 -54.20
CA ASN A 726 -0.06 6.11 -55.59
C ASN A 726 -1.48 6.47 -56.03
N GLN A 727 -1.63 7.65 -56.63
CA GLN A 727 -2.74 7.98 -57.51
C GLN A 727 -2.19 8.39 -58.88
N GLU A 728 -2.72 7.69 -59.88
CA GLU A 728 -3.03 8.09 -61.27
C GLU A 728 -1.91 8.47 -62.26
N ALA A 729 -1.79 7.66 -63.33
CA ALA A 729 -1.80 8.08 -64.75
C ALA A 729 -1.93 6.84 -65.71
N PRO A 730 -2.24 6.98 -67.02
CA PRO A 730 -3.37 6.28 -67.65
C PRO A 730 -3.04 5.44 -68.92
N GLU A 731 -4.12 4.93 -69.54
CA GLU A 731 -4.33 4.51 -70.95
C GLU A 731 -4.16 3.04 -71.42
N GLU A 732 -5.32 2.49 -71.82
CA GLU A 732 -5.67 1.83 -73.10
C GLU A 732 -5.22 0.39 -73.47
N ALA A 733 -6.26 -0.45 -73.60
CA ALA A 733 -6.60 -1.35 -74.72
C ALA A 733 -5.83 -2.68 -74.95
N LEU A 734 -6.51 -3.83 -74.73
CA LEU A 734 -6.95 -4.83 -75.75
C LEU A 734 -7.22 -6.24 -75.17
N ALA A 735 -8.49 -6.66 -75.27
CA ALA A 735 -9.06 -7.92 -75.78
C ALA A 735 -8.62 -9.34 -75.30
N GLU A 736 -9.67 -10.12 -74.95
CA GLU A 736 -9.92 -11.58 -75.14
C GLU A 736 -9.04 -12.58 -74.34
N GLU A 737 -9.50 -13.66 -73.67
CA GLU A 737 -10.53 -14.65 -74.02
C GLU A 737 -10.85 -15.62 -72.81
N SER A 738 -12.13 -15.98 -72.62
CA SER A 738 -12.69 -17.25 -72.02
C SER A 738 -12.51 -17.58 -70.51
N ALA A 739 -13.41 -18.23 -69.75
CA ALA A 739 -14.83 -18.63 -69.82
C ALA A 739 -15.22 -19.34 -68.49
N ALA A 740 -16.54 -19.44 -68.22
CA ALA A 740 -17.27 -20.25 -67.23
C ALA A 740 -17.35 -19.69 -65.78
N GLU A 741 -18.43 -18.96 -65.42
CA GLU A 741 -19.76 -19.42 -64.96
C GLU A 741 -19.74 -20.08 -63.55
N VAL A 742 -20.42 -19.48 -62.57
CA VAL A 742 -21.84 -19.75 -62.22
C VAL A 742 -22.33 -18.67 -61.23
N GLU A 743 -23.44 -18.02 -61.59
CA GLU A 743 -24.23 -17.03 -60.85
C GLU A 743 -25.05 -17.62 -59.69
N TYR A 744 -25.51 -16.77 -58.76
CA TYR A 744 -26.95 -16.46 -58.55
C TYR A 744 -27.14 -15.38 -57.46
N PRO A 745 -28.26 -14.64 -57.42
CA PRO A 745 -28.24 -13.20 -57.58
C PRO A 745 -28.87 -12.43 -56.39
N LEU A 746 -28.53 -11.16 -56.29
CA LEU A 746 -29.41 -10.14 -55.69
C LEU A 746 -30.21 -9.47 -56.83
N PRO A 747 -31.45 -9.03 -56.58
CA PRO A 747 -32.03 -7.95 -57.34
C PRO A 747 -32.26 -6.70 -56.48
N ASP A 748 -31.98 -5.59 -57.15
CA ASP A 748 -32.08 -4.19 -56.81
C ASP A 748 -33.50 -3.63 -56.66
N GLU A 749 -33.49 -2.36 -56.21
CA GLU A 749 -34.39 -1.24 -56.56
C GLU A 749 -35.58 -0.87 -55.63
N GLN A 750 -35.60 0.44 -55.31
CA GLN A 750 -36.53 1.19 -54.45
C GLN A 750 -37.96 1.29 -55.05
N PRO A 751 -39.02 1.68 -54.29
CA PRO A 751 -39.32 3.13 -54.09
C PRO A 751 -40.16 3.53 -52.84
N GLU A 752 -40.19 4.85 -52.61
CA GLU A 752 -41.21 5.74 -52.01
C GLU A 752 -42.39 5.21 -51.14
N SER A 753 -42.49 5.82 -49.94
CA SER A 753 -43.70 6.38 -49.28
C SER A 753 -44.88 5.51 -48.81
N ALA A 754 -45.42 5.93 -47.66
CA ALA A 754 -46.76 5.72 -47.08
C ALA A 754 -46.98 4.54 -46.09
N GLU A 755 -47.30 4.94 -44.85
CA GLU A 755 -48.10 4.25 -43.81
C GLU A 755 -49.33 3.49 -44.35
N PRO A 756 -49.90 2.44 -43.67
CA PRO A 756 -50.42 2.55 -42.29
C PRO A 756 -50.42 1.30 -41.36
N ALA A 757 -50.40 1.61 -40.05
CA ALA A 757 -51.22 1.17 -38.90
C ALA A 757 -51.65 -0.29 -38.60
N GLU A 758 -51.88 -0.47 -37.29
CA GLU A 758 -52.60 -1.53 -36.51
C GLU A 758 -51.71 -2.66 -35.93
N GLU A 759 -51.70 -2.99 -34.63
CA GLU A 759 -52.50 -2.59 -33.46
C GLU A 759 -51.78 -3.13 -32.20
N LEU A 760 -51.59 -2.32 -31.16
CA LEU A 760 -51.49 -2.78 -29.77
C LEU A 760 -52.33 -1.83 -28.90
N PRO A 761 -53.16 -2.35 -27.98
CA PRO A 761 -54.22 -1.57 -27.36
C PRO A 761 -53.67 -0.66 -26.26
N GLN A 762 -53.94 0.63 -26.41
CA GLN A 762 -54.06 1.58 -25.31
C GLN A 762 -55.45 1.46 -24.69
N ASN A 763 -55.54 1.62 -23.38
CA ASN A 763 -56.61 2.42 -22.80
C ASN A 763 -56.02 3.23 -21.64
N ASP A 764 -56.07 4.54 -21.86
CA ASP A 764 -55.81 5.63 -20.94
C ASP A 764 -56.82 5.65 -19.78
N GLU A 765 -56.39 6.14 -18.62
CA GLU A 765 -56.93 7.38 -18.01
C GLU A 765 -56.02 7.83 -16.82
N PRO A 766 -56.09 9.11 -16.39
CA PRO A 766 -54.91 9.89 -16.00
C PRO A 766 -54.73 10.17 -14.49
N LEU A 767 -53.48 10.50 -14.12
CA LEU A 767 -53.02 11.35 -13.00
C LEU A 767 -53.32 10.91 -11.55
N ASP A 768 -52.27 10.47 -10.85
CA ASP A 768 -51.94 10.90 -9.47
C ASP A 768 -50.47 10.52 -9.13
N ASP A 769 -49.51 11.23 -9.72
CA ASP A 769 -48.08 11.08 -9.40
C ASP A 769 -47.69 11.98 -8.23
N GLU A 770 -48.03 11.55 -7.01
CA GLU A 770 -47.49 12.16 -5.77
C GLU A 770 -46.99 11.13 -4.74
N LYS A 771 -46.87 9.84 -5.11
CA LYS A 771 -46.40 8.80 -4.19
C LYS A 771 -45.58 7.71 -4.88
N ASN A 772 -44.28 7.99 -5.13
CA ASN A 772 -43.21 6.98 -5.12
C ASN A 772 -41.83 7.61 -5.45
N SER A 773 -41.35 8.50 -4.57
CA SER A 773 -39.90 8.74 -4.40
C SER A 773 -39.42 7.84 -3.26
N PRO A 774 -38.37 7.02 -3.42
CA PRO A 774 -37.85 6.20 -2.32
C PRO A 774 -36.95 6.99 -1.35
N PHE A 775 -36.86 8.32 -1.46
CA PHE A 775 -36.16 9.16 -0.49
C PHE A 775 -37.03 10.35 -0.10
N LYS A 776 -37.56 10.32 1.12
CA LYS A 776 -38.05 11.51 1.82
C LYS A 776 -36.86 12.06 2.60
N ALA A 777 -36.36 13.22 2.20
CA ALA A 777 -35.39 13.96 3.01
C ALA A 777 -36.01 14.21 4.38
N ILE A 778 -35.28 13.86 5.44
CA ILE A 778 -35.69 14.14 6.81
C ILE A 778 -35.60 15.65 6.99
N THR A 779 -36.72 16.27 7.32
CA THR A 779 -36.81 17.72 7.46
C THR A 779 -36.26 18.17 8.81
N SER A 780 -35.83 19.43 8.92
CA SER A 780 -35.39 20.04 10.18
C SER A 780 -36.43 19.96 11.30
N GLU A 781 -37.72 19.79 10.96
CA GLU A 781 -38.82 19.57 11.90
C GLU A 781 -38.84 18.13 12.47
N GLU A 782 -38.46 17.12 11.69
CA GLU A 782 -38.39 15.71 12.16
C GLU A 782 -37.17 15.48 13.09
N ILE A 783 -36.10 16.25 12.90
CA ILE A 783 -34.95 16.32 13.82
C ILE A 783 -35.34 17.04 15.13
N ALA A 784 -36.16 18.09 15.04
CA ALA A 784 -36.68 18.80 16.21
C ALA A 784 -37.65 17.93 17.04
N GLU A 785 -38.44 17.05 16.42
CA GLU A 785 -39.31 16.10 17.14
C GLU A 785 -38.53 15.00 17.89
N HIS A 786 -37.36 14.56 17.40
CA HIS A 786 -36.50 13.63 18.14
C HIS A 786 -35.74 14.30 19.29
N LEU A 787 -35.34 15.56 19.13
CA LEU A 787 -34.72 16.34 20.21
C LEU A 787 -35.73 16.76 21.28
N ALA A 788 -37.00 16.97 20.92
CA ALA A 788 -38.07 17.29 21.87
C ALA A 788 -38.51 16.10 22.74
N ALA A 789 -38.16 14.87 22.37
CA ALA A 789 -38.49 13.67 23.16
C ALA A 789 -37.53 13.40 24.34
N VAL A 790 -36.49 14.24 24.49
CA VAL A 790 -35.47 14.13 25.55
C VAL A 790 -35.63 15.21 26.63
N GLU A 791 -36.55 16.17 26.46
CA GLU A 791 -36.82 17.24 27.43
C GLU A 791 -38.21 17.08 28.07
N ASP A 792 -38.37 16.10 28.95
CA ASP A 792 -39.56 15.98 29.80
C ASP A 792 -39.16 15.52 31.21
N ASP A 793 -38.27 16.28 31.86
CA ASP A 793 -38.13 16.36 33.32
C ASP A 793 -37.13 17.48 33.68
N ASP A 794 -37.61 18.73 33.79
CA ASP A 794 -37.21 19.73 34.80
C ASP A 794 -37.62 21.16 34.40
N GLU A 795 -38.88 21.52 34.64
CA GLU A 795 -39.26 22.92 34.81
C GLU A 795 -38.77 23.40 36.18
N HIS A 796 -37.78 24.31 36.24
CA HIS A 796 -37.74 25.53 37.07
C HIS A 796 -36.34 26.21 37.02
N SER A 797 -36.09 27.08 36.03
CA SER A 797 -35.66 28.48 36.20
C SER A 797 -34.96 29.04 34.95
N HIS A 798 -35.44 30.20 34.52
CA HIS A 798 -35.05 30.87 33.28
C HIS A 798 -33.71 31.62 33.34
N LYS A 799 -33.10 31.71 32.14
CA LYS A 799 -32.18 32.74 31.59
C LYS A 799 -30.68 32.44 31.62
N ALA A 800 -30.21 31.79 30.56
CA ALA A 800 -29.06 32.24 29.76
C ALA A 800 -29.07 31.50 28.41
N GLN A 801 -29.08 32.23 27.29
CA GLN A 801 -28.66 31.66 26.01
C GLN A 801 -27.16 31.36 26.11
N PRO A 802 -26.65 30.18 25.69
CA PRO A 802 -25.22 30.03 25.52
C PRO A 802 -24.83 30.90 24.31
N ALA A 803 -24.05 31.93 24.59
CA ALA A 803 -23.37 32.66 23.55
C ALA A 803 -22.44 31.68 22.82
N LEU A 804 -22.51 31.68 21.49
CA LEU A 804 -21.44 31.19 20.61
C LEU A 804 -20.09 31.52 21.25
N PRO A 805 -19.11 30.60 21.32
CA PRO A 805 -17.74 31.03 21.46
C PRO A 805 -17.46 31.90 20.25
N ALA A 806 -17.36 33.21 20.47
CA ALA A 806 -16.77 34.09 19.49
C ALA A 806 -15.42 33.46 19.11
N ALA A 807 -15.18 33.33 17.81
CA ALA A 807 -13.87 33.08 17.23
C ALA A 807 -12.93 34.21 17.68
N ASN A 808 -12.52 34.18 18.94
CA ASN A 808 -11.50 35.00 19.51
C ASN A 808 -10.22 34.33 19.09
N SER A 809 -9.68 34.82 17.97
CA SER A 809 -8.26 34.82 17.64
C SER A 809 -7.46 33.84 18.49
N LEU A 810 -7.35 32.59 18.02
CA LEU A 810 -6.05 31.95 18.10
C LEU A 810 -5.11 32.97 17.50
N LYS A 811 -4.38 33.68 18.37
CA LYS A 811 -3.24 34.46 17.91
C LYS A 811 -2.46 33.49 17.03
N PRO A 812 -1.96 33.91 15.85
CA PRO A 812 -0.99 33.08 15.17
C PRO A 812 0.00 32.67 16.25
N ILE A 813 0.18 31.37 16.45
CA ILE A 813 1.43 30.90 17.02
C ILE A 813 2.41 31.31 15.94
N LEU A 814 2.86 32.56 16.01
CA LEU A 814 4.14 32.93 15.48
C LEU A 814 5.02 31.89 16.15
N VAL A 815 5.67 31.06 15.35
CA VAL A 815 6.87 30.36 15.79
C VAL A 815 7.90 31.46 16.05
N THR A 816 7.71 32.25 17.11
CA THR A 816 8.80 32.84 17.85
C THR A 816 9.32 31.67 18.67
N MET A 817 10.29 30.95 18.10
CA MET A 817 11.25 30.21 18.90
C MET A 817 12.00 31.24 19.75
N THR A 818 11.39 31.65 20.85
CA THR A 818 12.01 32.41 21.93
C THR A 818 11.99 31.52 23.16
N ASP A 819 12.60 30.35 23.03
CA ASP A 819 13.21 29.71 24.18
C ASP A 819 14.72 29.77 23.99
N GLU A 820 15.42 30.33 24.98
CA GLU A 820 16.86 30.63 24.96
C GLU A 820 17.76 29.38 24.90
N LYS A 821 17.21 28.22 24.50
CA LYS A 821 17.89 26.93 24.43
C LYS A 821 18.10 26.36 23.02
N ASN A 822 17.50 26.93 21.97
CA ASN A 822 17.74 26.49 20.58
C ASN A 822 17.82 27.66 19.58
N ALA A 823 18.75 28.58 19.82
CA ALA A 823 18.92 29.78 19.01
C ALA A 823 19.54 29.56 17.61
N ASP A 824 19.86 28.33 17.20
CA ASP A 824 20.69 28.07 16.02
C ASP A 824 19.94 27.60 14.75
N ALA A 825 18.78 26.93 14.82
CA ALA A 825 18.14 26.34 13.62
C ALA A 825 17.54 27.38 12.64
N PRO A 826 16.74 28.38 13.06
CA PRO A 826 16.32 29.48 12.17
C PRO A 826 17.49 30.40 11.77
N GLN A 827 18.59 30.37 12.53
CA GLN A 827 19.81 31.11 12.19
C GLN A 827 20.62 30.44 11.09
N THR A 828 20.48 29.14 10.81
CA THR A 828 21.24 28.45 9.76
C THR A 828 20.85 28.93 8.37
N LEU A 829 19.57 28.88 8.01
CA LEU A 829 19.12 29.35 6.70
C LEU A 829 19.16 30.89 6.60
N ARG A 830 18.97 31.61 7.73
CA ARG A 830 19.33 33.03 7.83
C ARG A 830 20.83 33.24 7.58
N ARG A 831 21.76 32.54 8.23
CA ARG A 831 23.22 32.71 8.04
C ARG A 831 23.60 32.43 6.60
N ILE A 832 23.01 31.42 5.97
CA ILE A 832 23.24 31.05 4.58
C ILE A 832 22.70 32.15 3.64
N LEU A 833 21.45 32.61 3.79
CA LEU A 833 20.82 33.57 2.87
C LEU A 833 21.14 35.05 3.18
N THR A 834 21.42 35.42 4.43
CA THR A 834 21.79 36.78 4.87
C THR A 834 23.28 37.09 4.74
N TYR A 835 24.10 36.16 4.24
CA TYR A 835 25.53 36.40 3.96
C TYR A 835 25.82 37.42 2.83
N ASN A 836 24.80 38.19 2.41
CA ASN A 836 24.86 39.16 1.32
C ASN A 836 24.99 40.63 1.77
N GLU A 837 25.27 40.94 3.04
CA GLU A 837 25.54 42.32 3.47
C GLU A 837 27.01 42.68 3.72
N ASP A 838 27.97 41.75 3.63
CA ASP A 838 29.41 42.05 3.80
C ASP A 838 30.25 41.77 2.54
N VAL A 839 29.84 42.33 1.40
CA VAL A 839 30.74 42.59 0.27
C VAL A 839 30.68 44.07 -0.09
N SER A 840 31.20 44.92 0.79
CA SER A 840 31.62 46.27 0.42
C SER A 840 33.07 46.24 -0.07
N ASP A 841 33.28 46.85 -1.24
CA ASP A 841 34.55 47.35 -1.78
C ASP A 841 35.57 46.33 -2.31
N SER A 842 35.33 45.84 -3.53
CA SER A 842 36.26 46.12 -4.64
C SER A 842 35.83 45.41 -5.93
N VAL A 843 36.10 46.08 -7.06
CA VAL A 843 35.99 45.61 -8.45
C VAL A 843 34.60 45.76 -9.08
N PHE A 844 34.33 46.92 -9.67
CA PHE A 844 34.16 47.09 -11.12
C PHE A 844 34.09 48.60 -11.45
N GLU A 845 35.18 49.13 -12.00
CA GLU A 845 35.18 50.36 -12.78
C GLU A 845 34.67 50.06 -14.20
N ASP A 846 34.07 51.09 -14.81
CA ASP A 846 33.68 51.27 -16.22
C ASP A 846 32.20 51.09 -16.62
N ALA A 847 31.66 52.24 -17.07
CA ALA A 847 30.31 52.70 -17.39
C ALA A 847 29.65 52.05 -18.66
N PRO A 848 28.45 52.45 -19.20
CA PRO A 848 27.65 53.66 -18.90
C PRO A 848 26.08 53.60 -18.96
N LEU A 849 25.47 54.54 -18.20
CA LEU A 849 24.32 55.46 -18.49
C LEU A 849 23.07 55.00 -19.26
N PHE A 850 21.90 55.27 -18.66
CA PHE A 850 20.66 55.95 -19.14
C PHE A 850 19.46 55.43 -18.31
N GLY A 851 18.54 56.18 -17.72
CA GLY A 851 18.28 57.62 -17.63
C GLY A 851 17.09 57.90 -16.68
N ASP A 852 17.17 59.05 -16.02
CA ASP A 852 16.15 59.92 -15.38
C ASP A 852 14.72 59.39 -15.08
N LEU A 853 14.36 59.45 -13.79
CA LEU A 853 13.00 59.71 -13.30
C LEU A 853 13.01 61.06 -12.53
N PRO A 854 12.06 61.97 -12.77
CA PRO A 854 12.04 63.26 -12.09
C PRO A 854 11.31 63.21 -10.74
N ASP A 855 11.94 63.83 -9.74
CA ASP A 855 11.36 64.27 -8.47
C ASP A 855 10.24 65.30 -8.65
N GLY A 856 9.28 65.29 -7.71
CA GLY A 856 8.33 66.39 -7.57
C GLY A 856 7.24 66.22 -6.51
N ILE A 857 7.57 66.52 -5.25
CA ILE A 857 6.87 67.47 -4.32
C ILE A 857 5.38 67.19 -3.99
N ASP A 858 5.03 66.95 -2.71
CA ASP A 858 4.70 68.03 -1.75
C ASP A 858 4.34 67.50 -0.35
N ASP A 859 4.78 68.25 0.65
CA ASP A 859 4.54 68.07 2.08
C ASP A 859 3.16 68.62 2.49
N GLY A 860 2.53 67.99 3.48
CA GLY A 860 1.27 68.44 4.06
C GLY A 860 1.10 67.98 5.50
N ASP A 861 1.79 68.68 6.40
CA ASP A 861 1.63 68.67 7.86
C ASP A 861 0.22 69.18 8.26
N ASP A 862 -0.42 68.54 9.23
CA ASP A 862 -1.29 69.20 10.22
C ASP A 862 -1.73 68.25 11.34
N GLY A 863 -1.24 68.54 12.56
CA GLY A 863 -2.10 68.72 13.73
C GLY A 863 -2.49 67.49 14.56
N GLY A 864 -1.74 67.25 15.65
CA GLY A 864 -1.95 66.15 16.58
C GLY A 864 -3.02 66.34 17.67
N GLN A 865 -3.15 65.30 18.51
CA GLN A 865 -3.43 65.41 19.95
C GLN A 865 -3.15 64.06 20.65
N LYS A 866 -2.22 64.09 21.61
CA LYS A 866 -2.00 63.03 22.61
C LYS A 866 -3.11 63.09 23.67
N ALA A 867 -3.67 61.94 24.03
CA ALA A 867 -4.35 61.73 25.29
C ALA A 867 -3.92 60.37 25.87
N GLU A 868 -3.20 60.44 26.98
CA GLU A 868 -2.88 59.34 27.86
C GLU A 868 -4.16 58.89 28.57
N HIS A 869 -4.45 57.59 28.57
CA HIS A 869 -5.35 56.98 29.54
C HIS A 869 -4.77 55.67 30.05
N GLU A 870 -4.40 55.70 31.34
CA GLU A 870 -4.25 54.53 32.21
C GLU A 870 -5.45 53.59 32.06
N VAL A 871 -5.18 52.33 31.73
CA VAL A 871 -6.12 51.23 31.96
C VAL A 871 -5.56 50.36 33.07
N VAL A 872 -6.27 50.42 34.19
CA VAL A 872 -6.13 49.60 35.38
C VAL A 872 -6.35 48.12 35.00
N ALA A 873 -5.41 47.27 35.36
CA ALA A 873 -5.52 45.82 35.24
C ALA A 873 -6.69 45.27 36.08
N PRO A 874 -7.61 44.46 35.50
CA PRO A 874 -8.41 43.53 36.28
C PRO A 874 -7.65 42.21 36.42
N GLN A 875 -7.59 41.72 37.65
CA GLN A 875 -7.02 40.44 38.03
C GLN A 875 -7.69 39.29 37.25
N VAL A 876 -6.85 38.42 36.69
CA VAL A 876 -7.25 37.15 36.09
C VAL A 876 -7.76 36.24 37.21
N LEU A 877 -9.06 35.93 37.16
CA LEU A 877 -9.63 34.75 37.79
C LEU A 877 -9.27 33.56 36.92
N ALA A 878 -8.49 32.64 37.47
CA ALA A 878 -8.27 31.31 36.93
C ALA A 878 -9.63 30.61 36.71
N PRO A 879 -9.81 29.80 35.65
CA PRO A 879 -10.93 28.88 35.60
C PRO A 879 -10.73 27.82 36.69
N MET A 880 -11.67 27.79 37.64
CA MET A 880 -11.93 26.62 38.46
C MET A 880 -12.57 25.56 37.57
N THR A 881 -11.96 24.39 37.51
CA THR A 881 -12.65 23.11 37.32
C THR A 881 -12.04 22.14 38.33
N ASP A 882 -12.64 22.09 39.52
CA ASP A 882 -12.56 20.93 40.40
C ASP A 882 -13.43 19.84 39.77
N PHE A 883 -12.81 18.84 39.18
CA PHE A 883 -13.37 17.51 38.99
C PHE A 883 -12.32 16.53 39.51
N ASP A 884 -12.54 16.03 40.72
CA ASP A 884 -11.77 14.93 41.30
C ASP A 884 -12.27 13.59 40.71
N ASP A 885 -11.28 12.77 40.38
CA ASP A 885 -11.20 11.31 40.36
C ASP A 885 -11.45 10.49 39.07
N GLU A 886 -10.30 10.03 38.56
CA GLU A 886 -9.93 8.65 38.17
C GLU A 886 -10.49 8.09 36.85
N GLN A 887 -9.91 8.58 35.74
CA GLN A 887 -9.63 7.76 34.54
C GLN A 887 -8.12 7.52 34.46
N ASP A 888 -7.68 6.30 34.81
CA ASP A 888 -6.38 5.75 34.40
C ASP A 888 -6.52 5.24 32.96
N ASP A 889 -6.49 6.14 31.98
CA ASP A 889 -6.12 5.84 30.60
C ASP A 889 -5.20 6.99 30.15
N ALA A 890 -3.93 6.67 29.94
CA ALA A 890 -2.86 7.65 29.76
C ALA A 890 -2.92 8.31 28.36
N GLU A 891 -3.69 9.39 28.21
CA GLU A 891 -3.47 10.36 27.12
C GLU A 891 -2.22 11.20 27.45
N ILE A 892 -1.03 10.72 27.08
CA ILE A 892 0.20 11.50 27.22
C ILE A 892 0.29 12.46 26.03
N GLU A 893 0.41 13.77 26.28
CA GLU A 893 0.60 14.71 25.18
C GLU A 893 1.95 14.46 24.48
N ILE A 894 2.01 14.56 23.14
CA ILE A 894 3.31 14.50 22.44
C ILE A 894 4.29 15.57 22.93
N SER A 895 3.81 16.75 23.34
CA SER A 895 4.61 17.74 24.09
C SER A 895 5.21 17.10 25.34
N GLU A 896 4.41 16.41 26.17
CA GLU A 896 4.92 15.67 27.32
C GLU A 896 5.81 14.47 26.95
N LEU A 897 5.58 13.75 25.85
CA LEU A 897 6.46 12.65 25.39
C LEU A 897 7.81 13.18 24.86
N LEU A 898 7.79 14.33 24.18
CA LEU A 898 8.98 15.03 23.69
C LEU A 898 9.72 15.72 24.85
N GLU A 899 9.01 16.33 25.81
CA GLU A 899 9.56 17.00 26.98
C GLU A 899 10.06 16.01 28.06
N ASN A 900 9.43 14.85 28.21
CA ASN A 900 9.80 13.81 29.19
C ASN A 900 10.80 12.79 28.65
N ASN A 901 11.48 13.06 27.53
CA ASN A 901 12.49 12.15 26.98
C ASN A 901 11.92 10.75 26.69
N PHE A 902 10.63 10.60 26.36
CA PHE A 902 10.02 9.27 26.14
C PHE A 902 10.70 8.52 24.99
N PHE A 903 10.99 9.23 23.90
CA PHE A 903 11.77 8.71 22.77
C PHE A 903 13.26 8.48 23.11
N GLU A 904 13.77 9.09 24.18
CA GLU A 904 15.10 8.81 24.72
C GLU A 904 15.06 7.74 25.83
N SER A 905 13.86 7.30 26.25
CA SER A 905 13.70 6.29 27.28
C SER A 905 14.25 4.98 26.75
N THR A 906 15.11 4.34 27.53
CA THR A 906 15.71 3.05 27.17
C THR A 906 14.78 1.86 27.41
N ASP A 907 13.53 2.08 27.82
CA ASP A 907 12.70 1.00 28.37
C ASP A 907 12.14 0.09 27.28
N SER A 908 11.65 0.63 26.15
CA SER A 908 11.29 -0.17 24.96
C SER A 908 12.53 -0.89 24.38
N ALA A 909 13.69 -0.23 24.39
CA ALA A 909 14.94 -0.82 23.91
C ALA A 909 15.43 -1.97 24.83
N LYS A 910 15.33 -1.80 26.15
CA LYS A 910 15.61 -2.84 27.15
C LYS A 910 14.60 -3.98 27.03
N LEU A 911 13.35 -3.67 26.76
CA LEU A 911 12.29 -4.66 26.60
C LEU A 911 12.52 -5.50 25.33
N ALA A 912 12.80 -4.85 24.20
CA ALA A 912 13.24 -5.51 22.97
C ALA A 912 14.45 -6.41 23.25
N GLN A 913 15.49 -5.87 23.88
CA GLN A 913 16.68 -6.63 24.25
C GLN A 913 16.33 -7.82 25.16
N SER A 914 15.47 -7.64 26.16
CA SER A 914 15.05 -8.68 27.11
C SER A 914 14.26 -9.81 26.43
N ILE A 915 13.41 -9.48 25.45
CA ILE A 915 12.67 -10.45 24.65
C ILE A 915 13.65 -11.31 23.82
N PHE A 916 14.65 -10.68 23.20
CA PHE A 916 15.68 -11.37 22.40
C PHE A 916 16.67 -12.18 23.26
N GLU A 917 17.05 -11.69 24.44
CA GLU A 917 17.89 -12.44 25.39
C GLU A 917 17.16 -13.66 25.93
N SER A 918 15.87 -13.51 26.23
CA SER A 918 15.01 -14.63 26.65
C SER A 918 14.93 -15.69 25.55
N PHE A 919 14.86 -15.29 24.28
CA PHE A 919 14.91 -16.20 23.13
C PHE A 919 16.26 -16.94 23.03
N ALA A 920 17.38 -16.21 23.06
CA ALA A 920 18.72 -16.79 22.95
C ALA A 920 19.07 -17.76 24.10
N ALA A 921 18.58 -17.49 25.32
CA ALA A 921 18.77 -18.38 26.46
C ALA A 921 18.07 -19.74 26.27
N ILE A 922 16.93 -19.77 25.56
CA ILE A 922 16.16 -21.00 25.30
C ILE A 922 16.81 -21.84 24.20
N ASP A 923 17.29 -21.20 23.13
CA ASP A 923 18.00 -21.90 22.03
C ASP A 923 19.29 -22.59 22.53
N SER A 924 19.85 -22.10 23.64
CA SER A 924 20.98 -22.73 24.34
C SER A 924 20.60 -23.83 25.35
N LEU A 925 19.31 -23.96 25.68
CA LEU A 925 18.75 -24.96 26.60
C LEU A 925 18.07 -26.13 25.86
N ASP A 926 17.66 -25.94 24.61
CA ASP A 926 17.04 -26.99 23.77
C ASP A 926 18.04 -28.07 23.28
N ASP A 927 19.35 -27.91 23.58
CA ASP A 927 20.35 -28.98 23.41
C ASP A 927 20.37 -29.97 24.60
N GLU A 928 19.70 -29.67 25.72
CA GLU A 928 19.53 -30.58 26.85
C GLU A 928 18.17 -30.38 27.54
N THR A 929 17.09 -30.94 26.97
CA THR A 929 16.00 -31.68 27.65
C THR A 929 14.66 -31.54 26.90
N ASP A 930 14.35 -32.51 26.04
CA ASP A 930 12.97 -32.70 25.55
C ASP A 930 12.57 -34.17 25.73
N GLU A 931 12.26 -34.54 26.98
CA GLU A 931 11.68 -35.85 27.34
C GLU A 931 10.46 -35.75 28.29
N SER A 932 9.86 -34.57 28.49
CA SER A 932 8.76 -34.43 29.48
C SER A 932 7.41 -33.91 29.00
N ASP A 933 7.22 -33.50 27.75
CA ASP A 933 5.93 -32.97 27.28
C ASP A 933 4.99 -33.99 26.60
N GLU A 934 5.28 -35.30 26.71
CA GLU A 934 4.43 -36.37 26.14
C GLU A 934 3.45 -37.05 27.13
N LEU A 935 3.20 -36.46 28.31
CA LEU A 935 2.42 -37.14 29.38
C LEU A 935 1.05 -36.56 29.77
N LEU A 936 0.40 -35.76 28.91
CA LEU A 936 -0.97 -35.28 29.17
C LEU A 936 -1.98 -35.41 28.01
N LEU A 937 -1.77 -36.34 27.07
CA LEU A 937 -2.82 -36.80 26.15
C LEU A 937 -2.88 -38.33 26.14
N GLY A 938 -3.48 -38.88 27.19
CA GLY A 938 -3.80 -40.30 27.29
C GLY A 938 -5.21 -40.61 26.75
N ASN A 939 -5.26 -41.57 25.81
CA ASN A 939 -6.40 -42.30 25.23
C ASN A 939 -7.12 -41.54 24.09
N GLU A 940 -7.06 -41.98 22.83
CA GLU A 940 -7.69 -43.21 22.34
C GLU A 940 -7.21 -43.60 20.92
N LEU A 941 -7.09 -44.91 20.73
CA LEU A 941 -7.28 -45.70 19.51
C LEU A 941 -6.22 -45.65 18.38
N SER A 942 -5.29 -46.61 18.52
CA SER A 942 -4.55 -47.27 17.45
C SER A 942 -5.46 -48.01 16.47
N LEU A 943 -5.35 -47.72 15.16
CA LEU A 943 -5.69 -48.66 14.08
C LEU A 943 -4.64 -48.56 12.98
N ASP A 944 -3.74 -49.54 12.98
CA ASP A 944 -2.79 -49.84 11.91
C ASP A 944 -3.54 -50.28 10.64
N PHE A 945 -3.27 -49.61 9.51
CA PHE A 945 -3.52 -50.16 8.18
C PHE A 945 -2.33 -51.03 7.77
N GLY A 946 -2.46 -52.32 8.06
CA GLY A 946 -1.56 -53.37 7.58
C GLY A 946 -1.80 -53.69 6.10
N ILE A 947 -0.68 -53.79 5.39
CA ILE A 947 -0.51 -54.16 3.98
C ILE A 947 -1.02 -55.58 3.72
N ASP A 948 -1.89 -55.76 2.72
CA ASP A 948 -2.32 -57.06 2.20
C ASP A 948 -1.22 -57.69 1.33
N ASP A 949 -0.72 -58.85 1.76
CA ASP A 949 0.06 -59.79 0.94
C ASP A 949 -0.78 -61.07 0.73
N GLU A 950 -0.88 -61.48 -0.54
CA GLU A 950 -1.61 -62.65 -1.02
C GLU A 950 -1.10 -63.97 -0.41
N LYS A 951 -2.01 -64.88 -0.02
CA LYS A 951 -2.18 -66.27 -0.57
C LYS A 951 -2.92 -67.25 0.38
N PRO A 952 -3.46 -68.37 -0.16
CA PRO A 952 -4.75 -68.94 0.22
C PRO A 952 -4.64 -70.25 1.01
N GLU A 953 -5.74 -70.71 1.61
CA GLU A 953 -6.33 -72.06 1.43
C GLU A 953 -7.40 -72.40 2.49
N GLU A 954 -8.53 -72.88 1.97
CA GLU A 954 -9.29 -74.05 2.41
C GLU A 954 -10.05 -74.14 3.77
N GLN A 955 -11.35 -74.43 3.57
CA GLN A 955 -12.17 -75.47 4.22
C GLN A 955 -13.08 -75.12 5.42
N GLN A 956 -14.38 -75.36 5.14
CA GLN A 956 -15.40 -76.01 6.00
C GLN A 956 -15.93 -75.21 7.20
N LEU A 957 -17.18 -75.29 7.65
CA LEU A 957 -18.42 -75.99 7.29
C LEU A 957 -19.52 -75.35 8.17
N ASP A 958 -20.77 -75.53 7.73
CA ASP A 958 -22.00 -75.56 8.53
C ASP A 958 -22.75 -74.28 8.96
N ALA A 959 -23.90 -74.14 8.29
CA ALA A 959 -25.12 -73.38 8.57
C ALA A 959 -25.92 -73.98 9.77
N PRO A 960 -27.24 -73.75 9.94
CA PRO A 960 -28.07 -72.53 9.91
C PRO A 960 -29.02 -72.44 11.14
N SER A 961 -29.81 -71.36 11.26
CA SER A 961 -31.27 -71.36 11.54
C SER A 961 -31.72 -69.90 11.66
N ASP A 962 -32.52 -69.34 10.74
CA ASP A 962 -33.90 -69.61 10.32
C ASP A 962 -34.97 -68.85 11.13
N VAL A 963 -35.95 -68.36 10.34
CA VAL A 963 -37.33 -67.93 10.65
C VAL A 963 -37.49 -66.46 11.06
N GLU A 964 -37.71 -65.56 10.09
CA GLU A 964 -39.01 -65.17 9.47
C GLU A 964 -39.92 -64.34 10.42
N ASN A 965 -40.14 -63.05 10.19
CA ASN A 965 -40.96 -62.36 9.16
C ASN A 965 -42.39 -62.09 9.68
N THR A 966 -42.86 -60.83 9.62
CA THR A 966 -44.16 -60.40 9.06
C THR A 966 -44.44 -58.90 9.33
N ASP A 967 -44.40 -58.16 8.22
CA ASP A 967 -45.40 -57.22 7.69
C ASP A 967 -45.85 -55.93 8.44
N ALA A 968 -45.71 -54.83 7.69
CA ALA A 968 -46.18 -53.46 7.86
C ALA A 968 -47.66 -53.28 7.40
N PRO A 969 -48.17 -52.07 7.02
CA PRO A 969 -48.01 -50.68 7.50
C PRO A 969 -49.38 -49.98 7.76
N ALA A 970 -49.39 -48.75 8.32
CA ALA A 970 -50.42 -47.73 8.03
C ALA A 970 -50.04 -46.33 8.60
N ASP A 971 -49.98 -45.34 7.71
CA ASP A 971 -49.93 -43.90 7.99
C ASP A 971 -51.27 -43.36 8.51
N VAL A 972 -51.26 -42.45 9.50
CA VAL A 972 -52.21 -41.32 9.62
C VAL A 972 -51.55 -40.17 10.42
N GLU A 973 -51.61 -38.98 9.84
CA GLU A 973 -51.20 -37.67 10.38
C GLU A 973 -51.97 -37.24 11.64
N GLY A 974 -51.35 -36.37 12.47
CA GLY A 974 -52.10 -35.35 13.22
C GLY A 974 -51.74 -35.16 14.70
N ALA A 975 -51.09 -34.02 14.96
CA ALA A 975 -51.24 -33.13 16.12
C ALA A 975 -50.75 -33.56 17.53
N LYS A 976 -49.74 -32.79 18.00
CA LYS A 976 -49.41 -32.28 19.35
C LYS A 976 -49.69 -33.16 20.60
N PRO A 977 -48.71 -33.24 21.52
CA PRO A 977 -49.00 -33.34 22.95
C PRO A 977 -48.73 -32.03 23.67
N ASP A 978 -49.76 -31.58 24.39
CA ASP A 978 -49.71 -30.55 25.42
C ASP A 978 -48.75 -30.95 26.56
N ALA A 979 -47.87 -30.04 26.93
CA ALA A 979 -47.11 -30.08 28.17
C ALA A 979 -47.64 -29.00 29.11
N GLU A 980 -48.09 -29.41 30.29
CA GLU A 980 -48.48 -28.57 31.42
C GLU A 980 -47.58 -28.93 32.62
N PRO A 981 -47.44 -28.07 33.65
CA PRO A 981 -46.35 -27.11 33.78
C PRO A 981 -45.36 -27.47 34.89
N ALA A 982 -44.09 -27.10 34.73
CA ALA A 982 -43.10 -27.18 35.80
C ALA A 982 -43.36 -26.09 36.85
N LYS A 983 -43.32 -26.52 38.11
CA LYS A 983 -43.53 -25.70 39.30
C LYS A 983 -42.31 -24.83 39.59
N ASP A 984 -42.64 -23.63 40.04
CA ASP A 984 -41.82 -22.60 40.65
C ASP A 984 -41.23 -23.12 41.98
N ASP A 985 -39.90 -23.32 42.04
CA ASP A 985 -39.16 -23.54 43.28
C ASP A 985 -38.13 -22.41 43.43
N SER A 986 -38.56 -21.38 44.17
CA SER A 986 -37.75 -20.29 44.66
C SER A 986 -36.93 -20.74 45.87
N GLU A 987 -35.71 -21.22 45.65
CA GLU A 987 -34.67 -21.27 46.68
C GLU A 987 -33.47 -20.43 46.21
N ALA A 988 -33.27 -19.29 46.88
CA ALA A 988 -32.16 -18.37 46.64
C ALA A 988 -30.83 -19.10 46.91
N LYS A 989 -30.08 -19.40 45.85
CA LYS A 989 -28.69 -19.85 45.94
C LYS A 989 -27.86 -18.75 46.61
N GLU A 990 -27.10 -19.10 47.64
CA GLU A 990 -26.09 -18.21 48.22
C GLU A 990 -25.12 -17.75 47.13
N ALA A 991 -25.04 -16.44 46.90
CA ALA A 991 -24.11 -15.84 45.97
C ALA A 991 -22.66 -16.10 46.40
N ALA A 992 -21.77 -16.37 45.44
CA ALA A 992 -20.35 -16.59 45.70
C ALA A 992 -19.71 -15.34 46.36
N PRO A 993 -18.61 -15.48 47.14
CA PRO A 993 -18.00 -14.36 47.86
C PRO A 993 -17.67 -13.15 46.96
N ASN A 994 -17.29 -13.40 45.71
CA ASN A 994 -16.96 -12.36 44.74
C ASN A 994 -18.18 -11.56 44.25
N ASP A 995 -19.41 -12.07 44.42
CA ASP A 995 -20.62 -11.36 44.02
C ASP A 995 -21.11 -10.33 45.04
N ARG A 996 -20.51 -10.35 46.24
CA ARG A 996 -20.74 -9.34 47.28
C ARG A 996 -19.76 -8.19 47.21
N ILE A 997 -18.92 -8.09 46.18
CA ILE A 997 -18.09 -6.91 45.98
C ILE A 997 -18.78 -6.00 44.96
N CYS A 998 -19.01 -4.74 45.35
CA CYS A 998 -19.58 -3.74 44.46
C CYS A 998 -18.61 -3.49 43.30
N ALA A 999 -19.05 -3.76 42.07
CA ALA A 999 -18.24 -3.53 40.87
C ALA A 999 -17.89 -2.06 40.63
N VAL A 1000 -18.56 -1.12 41.31
CA VAL A 1000 -18.34 0.32 41.15
C VAL A 1000 -17.32 0.88 42.15
N CYS A 1001 -17.31 0.39 43.39
CA CYS A 1001 -16.46 0.98 44.45
C CYS A 1001 -15.71 -0.05 45.30
N GLY A 1002 -15.78 -1.33 44.97
CA GLY A 1002 -15.05 -2.40 45.66
C GLY A 1002 -15.53 -2.72 47.09
N SER A 1003 -16.52 -2.01 47.64
CA SER A 1003 -17.04 -2.28 48.98
C SER A 1003 -17.96 -3.50 49.02
N GLU A 1004 -18.05 -4.13 50.19
CA GLU A 1004 -18.95 -5.25 50.42
C GLU A 1004 -20.42 -4.80 50.30
N ALA A 1005 -21.18 -5.46 49.44
CA ALA A 1005 -22.56 -5.15 49.10
C ALA A 1005 -23.53 -6.13 49.81
N ASP A 1006 -24.64 -5.58 50.31
CA ASP A 1006 -25.65 -6.32 51.03
C ASP A 1006 -26.70 -6.91 50.07
N ILE A 1007 -27.30 -8.03 50.47
CA ILE A 1007 -28.41 -8.62 49.71
C ILE A 1007 -29.72 -8.19 50.37
N VAL A 1008 -30.50 -7.38 49.65
CA VAL A 1008 -31.81 -6.91 50.10
C VAL A 1008 -32.87 -7.43 49.13
N GLY A 1009 -33.57 -8.49 49.52
CA GLY A 1009 -34.51 -9.20 48.65
C GLY A 1009 -33.76 -9.95 47.53
N ASN A 1010 -34.13 -9.70 46.27
CA ASN A 1010 -33.48 -10.31 45.11
C ASN A 1010 -32.44 -9.37 44.44
N LYS A 1011 -32.03 -8.30 45.13
CA LYS A 1011 -31.06 -7.31 44.64
C LYS A 1011 -29.84 -7.28 45.55
N ILE A 1012 -28.67 -7.14 44.92
CA ILE A 1012 -27.41 -6.81 45.59
C ILE A 1012 -27.32 -5.29 45.61
N VAL A 1013 -27.26 -4.71 46.80
CA VAL A 1013 -27.29 -3.27 47.06
C VAL A 1013 -26.01 -2.86 47.76
N CYS A 1014 -25.24 -1.97 47.16
CA CYS A 1014 -24.08 -1.38 47.79
C CYS A 1014 -24.52 -0.32 48.81
N PRO A 1015 -24.20 -0.46 50.11
CA PRO A 1015 -24.57 0.54 51.12
C PRO A 1015 -23.75 1.83 51.02
N VAL A 1016 -22.65 1.84 50.26
CA VAL A 1016 -21.74 2.98 50.13
C VAL A 1016 -22.16 3.90 48.97
N CYS A 1017 -22.26 3.37 47.75
CA CYS A 1017 -22.60 4.16 46.56
C CYS A 1017 -24.05 3.99 46.10
N GLY A 1018 -24.85 3.14 46.76
CA GLY A 1018 -26.25 2.90 46.39
C GLY A 1018 -26.46 2.03 45.15
N PHE A 1019 -25.38 1.54 44.52
CA PHE A 1019 -25.45 0.70 43.33
C PHE A 1019 -26.29 -0.55 43.59
N THR A 1020 -27.29 -0.80 42.74
CA THR A 1020 -28.14 -1.98 42.83
C THR A 1020 -28.08 -2.82 41.56
N ARG A 1021 -27.78 -4.12 41.70
CA ARG A 1021 -27.90 -5.09 40.59
C ARG A 1021 -28.79 -6.26 40.96
N THR A 1022 -29.50 -6.78 39.98
CA THR A 1022 -30.24 -8.05 40.10
C THR A 1022 -29.35 -9.15 39.53
N PRO A 1023 -29.10 -10.27 40.24
CA PRO A 1023 -28.33 -11.38 39.66
C PRO A 1023 -29.05 -11.90 38.39
N LEU A 1024 -28.29 -12.11 37.31
CA LEU A 1024 -28.78 -12.68 36.05
C LEU A 1024 -29.30 -14.12 36.23
#